data_AF-A0A517VTE6-F1
#
_entry.id   AF-A0A517VTE6-F1
#
_cell.length_a   1.000
_cell.length_b   1.000
_cell.length_c   1.000
_cell.angle_alpha   90.00
_cell.angle_beta   90.00
_cell.angle_gamma   90.00
#
_symmetry.space_group_name_H-M   'P 1'
#
loop_
_entity.id
_entity.type
_entity.pdbx_description
1 polymer ?
#
loop_
_entity_poly.entity_id
_entity_poly.type
_entity_poly.pdbx_seq_one_letter_code
_entity_poly.pdbx_strand_id
1 'polypeptide(L)'
;MNSTKPLIPVLKTNFDLQRVLKQAHAEEWNELSLINNNLAISNRVFDQQIIDYLNIAERCFRISSPLSFGNFNVIKNLKTLSLFFFQIGAEGAQTIAQLQNLTSLNLIENQIGDEGAQAIAQLQNLTSLNLTGNQIGDEGAQAIAQLQNLTSLNLTGNQIGDEGAQAIAQLQNLTSLNLNRNEIGDEGAQAIAQLQNLTSLNLDWNEIGDEGAQAIAQLQNLTSLNLDRNQIGVEGAQAIAQLQNLTSLDLYRNQIGDEGAQAIAQLQNLTSLNLDGNQIGDEGAQAIAQLQNLTSLNLHWNQIGAEGAQAIAQLQNLTSLNLDWNQIGAEGAQAIAQLQNLTSLNLDRNQIGVEGAQAIAQLQNLTSLNLTGNQIGAEGVQAIAQLQNLTSLNLDGNEIGDEGAQAIAQLQNLTSLKLHWNQIGDEGAQAIAQLQNLTSLNLDWNEIGDEGAQAIAQLQNLTSLDLDGNQIGDEGAQAIAQLQNLTSLNLHGNQIGDEGAKTLLELLCSLSRKISITYLNLKNNNISGLMLLKEVLDTTDAQSILAAYRRFTDSEKQQNNEPLNEAKLLVVGHEDVGKTSLIKFLAKGETCDPQEKKTVGVDIREKIETHTWAPENTNIILNIWDFGGQLMMHQTHRFFFTERSLYLIVLSDRTEDEKKSAHSWLRTIQSHGRESPVIIVINKSDEGKQSLQLNEVGLKKDYPNIICFHRTSCTKGEFAKQSIDSLKIIISTALFNEEQLKEIHDPIPNSWKRVKNSLEDQSAQNNVLKHSDFIKLCEIPDSNETIELIDNPDEQRALLRLLNKLGVIVSHGLDNNSPAAFKEIVLLNPNWITDAIYKLLNSQLISHQNGEFSRQQMAKILDGTIYPKETYEYILSMMESDEIGLCFEIPNSNHEKYLIPEALTPNEPEYQYFFSDSLRFRFSYDFLPTGLIPRFIVNSFGNLTAKKTLWRTGCLLEAASCPIVVKGNNDKNVVDIFVSGKAQYRRSALSIIINTLEIVHTLFPEAGAEARVPMPSLPEVDVGYNHLLKLESKYGPEHEFEPEDADRLYTVKELLDGIRFDNSISTEKSREKNYSLDGLSSIHMGDYSQINIGESRQNQINSVQNHQSPNKSFKSTVISWPYISIAAGIITSIFILIMILLPSNAWRAYLGLPIGGGMLVAIWTFFRDPKYYYRRLLSYIISFGLAVIATGVSFDAYFRTDTSQGGIRWDGSISFGFYFVWAICITVFVVADFLTNNRQDS
;
A
#
# COMPACT_ATOMS: atom_id res chain seq x y z
N MET A 1 -30.06 -31.99 -6.55
CA MET A 1 -30.29 -32.09 -5.09
C MET A 1 -29.06 -32.72 -4.45
N ASN A 2 -28.78 -32.37 -3.19
CA ASN A 2 -27.84 -33.03 -2.28
C ASN A 2 -26.37 -33.14 -2.75
N SER A 3 -25.65 -32.02 -2.66
CA SER A 3 -24.23 -32.00 -2.27
C SER A 3 -24.05 -31.11 -1.03
N THR A 4 -24.94 -31.25 -0.06
CA THR A 4 -24.84 -30.59 1.25
C THR A 4 -23.63 -31.12 2.00
N LYS A 5 -22.47 -30.45 1.90
CA LYS A 5 -21.37 -30.63 2.84
C LYS A 5 -21.93 -30.46 4.27
N PRO A 6 -21.60 -31.33 5.23
CA PRO A 6 -22.03 -31.14 6.60
C PRO A 6 -21.41 -29.85 7.16
N LEU A 7 -22.24 -28.95 7.68
CA LEU A 7 -21.75 -27.88 8.55
C LEU A 7 -21.14 -28.53 9.79
N ILE A 8 -19.88 -28.23 10.06
CA ILE A 8 -19.19 -28.75 11.24
C ILE A 8 -19.93 -28.27 12.50
N PRO A 9 -20.32 -29.16 13.44
CA PRO A 9 -21.23 -28.80 14.53
C PRO A 9 -20.63 -27.78 15.49
N VAL A 10 -21.27 -26.63 15.70
CA VAL A 10 -20.79 -25.58 16.63
C VAL A 10 -21.34 -25.79 18.05
N LEU A 11 -20.48 -26.31 18.93
CA LEU A 11 -20.61 -26.37 20.38
C LEU A 11 -20.47 -24.96 20.98
N LYS A 12 -21.58 -24.36 21.40
CA LYS A 12 -21.58 -22.95 21.85
C LYS A 12 -21.20 -22.78 23.32
N THR A 13 -21.12 -23.87 24.08
CA THR A 13 -20.86 -23.85 25.53
C THR A 13 -19.96 -25.00 25.99
N ASN A 14 -19.34 -24.84 27.17
CA ASN A 14 -18.67 -25.93 27.88
C ASN A 14 -19.61 -27.11 28.24
N PHE A 15 -20.93 -26.90 28.28
CA PHE A 15 -21.89 -27.99 28.48
C PHE A 15 -22.02 -28.87 27.23
N ASP A 16 -21.99 -28.27 26.04
CA ASP A 16 -21.98 -28.99 24.76
C ASP A 16 -20.68 -29.80 24.62
N LEU A 17 -19.54 -29.20 24.99
CA LEU A 17 -18.24 -29.90 25.07
C LEU A 17 -18.30 -31.08 26.05
N GLN A 18 -18.81 -30.91 27.27
CA GLN A 18 -18.96 -32.02 28.22
C GLN A 18 -19.90 -33.12 27.69
N ARG A 19 -20.91 -32.77 26.89
CA ARG A 19 -21.78 -33.75 26.24
C ARG A 19 -21.02 -34.55 25.18
N VAL A 20 -20.23 -33.89 24.33
CA VAL A 20 -19.37 -34.56 23.33
C VAL A 20 -18.32 -35.44 24.02
N LEU A 21 -17.63 -34.97 25.05
CA LEU A 21 -16.64 -35.79 25.78
C LEU A 21 -17.28 -37.01 26.49
N LYS A 22 -18.50 -36.88 27.01
CA LYS A 22 -19.26 -38.02 27.58
C LYS A 22 -19.72 -39.00 26.49
N GLN A 23 -20.13 -38.51 25.32
CA GLN A 23 -20.46 -39.34 24.17
C GLN A 23 -19.23 -40.08 23.65
N ALA A 24 -18.10 -39.38 23.49
CA ALA A 24 -16.81 -39.93 23.09
C ALA A 24 -16.30 -41.03 24.02
N HIS A 25 -16.55 -40.92 25.33
CA HIS A 25 -16.29 -42.00 26.28
C HIS A 25 -17.25 -43.18 26.10
N ALA A 26 -18.55 -42.93 25.99
CA ALA A 26 -19.58 -43.97 25.88
C ALA A 26 -19.55 -44.75 24.54
N GLU A 27 -19.01 -44.15 23.49
CA GLU A 27 -18.83 -44.72 22.14
C GLU A 27 -17.37 -45.10 21.85
N GLU A 28 -16.50 -45.10 22.87
CA GLU A 28 -15.07 -45.46 22.81
C GLU A 28 -14.28 -44.82 21.64
N TRP A 29 -14.42 -43.49 21.46
CA TRP A 29 -13.80 -42.77 20.35
C TRP A 29 -12.26 -42.85 20.39
N ASN A 30 -11.68 -43.16 19.22
CA ASN A 30 -10.24 -43.24 18.98
C ASN A 30 -9.62 -41.94 18.43
N GLU A 31 -10.43 -40.99 17.96
CA GLU A 31 -10.00 -39.71 17.37
C GLU A 31 -10.95 -38.55 17.72
N LEU A 32 -10.40 -37.34 17.87
CA LEU A 32 -11.11 -36.09 18.19
C LEU A 32 -10.30 -34.86 17.71
N SER A 33 -10.95 -33.90 17.02
CA SER A 33 -10.30 -32.67 16.50
C SER A 33 -11.02 -31.36 16.90
N LEU A 34 -10.29 -30.36 17.45
CA LEU A 34 -10.80 -29.07 17.97
C LEU A 34 -9.80 -27.84 17.71
N ILE A 35 -10.19 -26.55 17.49
CA ILE A 35 -9.38 -25.37 16.93
C ILE A 35 -9.69 -24.02 17.75
N ASN A 36 -9.59 -22.72 17.30
CA ASN A 36 -9.95 -21.44 18.05
C ASN A 36 -10.58 -20.19 17.29
N ASN A 37 -11.92 -20.13 17.09
CA ASN A 37 -12.72 -19.11 16.32
C ASN A 37 -12.58 -17.70 16.91
N ASN A 38 -12.39 -17.62 18.23
CA ASN A 38 -12.42 -16.35 18.94
C ASN A 38 -11.06 -15.63 18.90
N LEU A 39 -10.03 -16.24 18.29
CA LEU A 39 -8.85 -15.49 17.84
C LEU A 39 -9.20 -14.68 16.59
N ALA A 40 -8.86 -13.39 16.62
CA ALA A 40 -8.79 -12.58 15.41
C ALA A 40 -7.58 -13.03 14.58
N ILE A 41 -7.77 -14.07 13.77
CA ILE A 41 -6.79 -14.52 12.77
C ILE A 41 -6.96 -13.61 11.55
N SER A 42 -6.28 -12.46 11.56
CA SER A 42 -6.19 -11.59 10.39
C SER A 42 -5.27 -12.22 9.34
N ASN A 43 -5.82 -12.44 8.14
CA ASN A 43 -5.14 -12.77 6.88
C ASN A 43 -4.00 -13.83 6.93
N ARG A 44 -4.05 -14.77 7.86
CA ARG A 44 -3.49 -16.11 7.64
C ARG A 44 -4.64 -17.07 7.42
N VAL A 45 -4.94 -17.25 6.13
CA VAL A 45 -5.78 -18.34 5.63
C VAL A 45 -5.31 -19.63 6.31
N PHE A 46 -6.23 -20.46 6.82
CA PHE A 46 -5.89 -21.80 7.24
C PHE A 46 -5.09 -22.45 6.09
N ASP A 47 -3.91 -23.02 6.37
CA ASP A 47 -3.14 -23.76 5.36
C ASP A 47 -4.10 -24.69 4.59
N GLN A 48 -4.02 -24.77 3.26
CA GLN A 48 -4.97 -25.61 2.52
C GLN A 48 -4.84 -27.09 2.91
N GLN A 49 -3.65 -27.55 3.35
CA GLN A 49 -3.49 -28.86 4.00
C GLN A 49 -4.28 -28.92 5.32
N ILE A 50 -4.25 -27.84 6.11
CA ILE A 50 -5.18 -27.69 7.23
C ILE A 50 -6.61 -27.73 6.69
N ILE A 51 -7.04 -27.03 5.63
CA ILE A 51 -8.41 -27.01 5.03
C ILE A 51 -8.88 -28.36 4.50
N ASP A 52 -8.04 -29.21 3.93
CA ASP A 52 -8.48 -30.53 3.48
C ASP A 52 -8.38 -31.57 4.60
N TYR A 53 -7.39 -31.39 5.49
CA TYR A 53 -7.52 -31.78 6.89
C TYR A 53 -8.56 -30.92 7.65
N LEU A 54 -9.47 -30.14 7.02
CA LEU A 54 -10.74 -29.59 7.55
C LEU A 54 -11.96 -30.32 6.92
N ASN A 55 -11.81 -31.40 6.13
CA ASN A 55 -12.90 -31.99 5.32
C ASN A 55 -13.13 -33.56 5.25
N ILE A 56 -12.45 -34.50 5.96
CA ILE A 56 -13.09 -35.84 6.34
C ILE A 56 -13.37 -36.25 7.83
N ALA A 57 -12.48 -36.07 8.83
CA ALA A 57 -12.52 -36.85 10.07
C ALA A 57 -13.83 -36.72 10.86
N GLU A 58 -14.41 -37.87 11.14
CA GLU A 58 -15.81 -38.07 11.49
C GLU A 58 -16.23 -37.43 12.84
N ARG A 59 -15.27 -36.90 13.61
CA ARG A 59 -15.40 -36.44 15.00
C ARG A 59 -14.73 -35.09 15.22
N CYS A 60 -14.97 -34.14 14.31
CA CYS A 60 -14.58 -32.76 14.51
C CYS A 60 -15.76 -31.91 14.99
N PHE A 61 -15.47 -30.93 15.86
CA PHE A 61 -16.52 -30.19 16.55
C PHE A 61 -16.16 -28.74 16.71
N ARG A 62 -16.85 -27.87 15.96
CA ARG A 62 -16.71 -26.45 16.16
C ARG A 62 -17.00 -26.07 17.60
N ILE A 63 -16.24 -25.14 18.16
CA ILE A 63 -16.52 -24.58 19.48
C ILE A 63 -16.84 -23.08 19.27
N SER A 64 -17.38 -22.40 20.28
CA SER A 64 -17.35 -20.93 20.36
C SER A 64 -17.12 -20.38 21.76
N SER A 65 -16.69 -21.23 22.71
CA SER A 65 -16.29 -20.86 24.07
C SER A 65 -15.01 -21.59 24.46
N PRO A 66 -14.05 -20.90 25.07
CA PRO A 66 -12.57 -22.09 26.24
C PRO A 66 -12.91 -23.55 26.47
N LEU A 67 -11.98 -24.42 26.03
CA LEU A 67 -11.74 -25.70 26.69
C LEU A 67 -11.47 -25.49 28.19
N SER A 68 -12.30 -26.09 29.03
CA SER A 68 -11.91 -26.39 30.42
C SER A 68 -11.16 -27.74 30.43
N PHE A 69 -9.83 -27.71 30.55
CA PHE A 69 -8.97 -28.87 30.27
C PHE A 69 -9.22 -30.08 31.19
N GLY A 70 -9.64 -29.87 32.44
CA GLY A 70 -9.87 -30.95 33.42
C GLY A 70 -10.94 -32.00 33.04
N ASN A 71 -11.61 -31.85 31.90
CA ASN A 71 -12.62 -32.78 31.39
C ASN A 71 -12.06 -33.92 30.51
N PHE A 72 -10.82 -33.82 30.00
CA PHE A 72 -10.25 -34.82 29.07
C PHE A 72 -9.98 -36.20 29.72
N ASN A 73 -9.81 -36.25 31.04
CA ASN A 73 -9.46 -37.46 31.82
C ASN A 73 -10.48 -38.62 31.73
N VAL A 74 -11.62 -38.40 31.09
CA VAL A 74 -12.67 -39.40 30.83
C VAL A 74 -12.40 -40.19 29.54
N ILE A 75 -11.83 -39.59 28.49
CA ILE A 75 -11.69 -40.21 27.15
C ILE A 75 -10.38 -40.99 26.96
N LYS A 76 -10.08 -41.89 27.89
CA LYS A 76 -8.78 -42.61 27.96
C LYS A 76 -8.47 -43.55 26.79
N ASN A 77 -9.43 -43.86 25.92
CA ASN A 77 -9.24 -44.75 24.76
C ASN A 77 -8.72 -44.03 23.50
N LEU A 78 -8.58 -42.70 23.56
CA LEU A 78 -8.19 -41.86 22.43
C LEU A 78 -6.76 -42.18 21.95
N LYS A 79 -6.58 -42.25 20.63
CA LYS A 79 -5.29 -42.49 19.95
C LYS A 79 -4.80 -41.28 19.15
N THR A 80 -5.73 -40.52 18.57
CA THR A 80 -5.44 -39.28 17.86
C THR A 80 -6.14 -38.11 18.55
N LEU A 81 -5.38 -37.09 18.93
CA LEU A 81 -5.92 -35.83 19.42
C LEU A 81 -5.34 -34.68 18.62
N SER A 82 -6.21 -33.82 18.10
CA SER A 82 -5.80 -32.62 17.38
C SER A 82 -6.46 -31.39 18.02
N LEU A 83 -5.67 -30.52 18.65
CA LEU A 83 -6.10 -29.24 19.22
C LEU A 83 -5.33 -28.11 18.54
N PHE A 84 -5.97 -27.08 18.00
CA PHE A 84 -5.29 -26.01 17.27
C PHE A 84 -5.64 -24.64 17.85
N PHE A 85 -4.69 -23.70 17.82
CA PHE A 85 -4.87 -22.28 18.14
C PHE A 85 -5.44 -21.97 19.56
N PHE A 86 -5.70 -22.93 20.45
CA PHE A 86 -6.44 -22.70 21.70
C PHE A 86 -5.72 -21.84 22.73
N GLN A 87 -4.39 -21.70 22.61
CA GLN A 87 -3.53 -21.06 23.62
C GLN A 87 -3.63 -21.80 24.98
N ILE A 88 -3.44 -23.13 24.97
CA ILE A 88 -3.62 -24.02 26.14
C ILE A 88 -2.49 -23.88 27.18
N GLY A 89 -1.32 -23.38 26.77
CA GLY A 89 -0.13 -23.27 27.64
C GLY A 89 0.41 -24.61 28.15
N ALA A 90 1.39 -24.54 29.04
CA ALA A 90 1.97 -25.72 29.67
C ALA A 90 0.94 -26.51 30.51
N GLU A 91 -0.02 -25.84 31.18
CA GLU A 91 -1.07 -26.50 31.98
C GLU A 91 -2.00 -27.40 31.13
N GLY A 92 -2.37 -26.93 29.93
CA GLY A 92 -3.14 -27.74 28.99
C GLY A 92 -2.35 -28.96 28.50
N ALA A 93 -1.06 -28.80 28.19
CA ALA A 93 -0.17 -29.89 27.82
C ALA A 93 0.01 -30.92 28.96
N GLN A 94 0.17 -30.47 30.21
CA GLN A 94 0.21 -31.31 31.42
C GLN A 94 -1.10 -32.08 31.66
N THR A 95 -2.24 -31.56 31.20
CA THR A 95 -3.51 -32.28 31.25
C THR A 95 -3.60 -33.34 30.14
N ILE A 96 -3.13 -33.01 28.92
CA ILE A 96 -3.11 -33.92 27.76
C ILE A 96 -2.12 -35.08 27.97
N ALA A 97 -1.03 -34.86 28.69
CA ALA A 97 -0.06 -35.91 29.08
C ALA A 97 -0.69 -37.09 29.85
N GLN A 98 -1.90 -36.92 30.41
CA GLN A 98 -2.65 -37.97 31.10
C GLN A 98 -3.34 -38.96 30.12
N LEU A 99 -3.41 -38.63 28.83
CA LEU A 99 -3.97 -39.46 27.75
C LEU A 99 -2.92 -40.44 27.18
N GLN A 100 -2.40 -41.31 28.06
CA GLN A 100 -1.26 -42.21 27.81
C GLN A 100 -1.41 -43.20 26.62
N ASN A 101 -2.59 -43.31 25.99
CA ASN A 101 -2.85 -44.15 24.82
C ASN A 101 -2.69 -43.42 23.46
N LEU A 102 -2.36 -42.12 23.47
CA LEU A 102 -2.13 -41.35 22.24
C LEU A 102 -0.95 -41.89 21.43
N THR A 103 -1.18 -42.10 20.15
CA THR A 103 -0.17 -42.44 19.12
C THR A 103 0.04 -41.30 18.11
N SER A 104 -0.94 -40.38 17.99
CA SER A 104 -0.83 -39.17 17.17
C SER A 104 -1.32 -37.96 17.98
N LEU A 105 -0.53 -36.88 17.98
CA LEU A 105 -0.88 -35.64 18.67
C LEU A 105 -0.55 -34.43 17.81
N ASN A 106 -1.52 -33.53 17.65
CA ASN A 106 -1.37 -32.26 16.98
C ASN A 106 -1.78 -31.14 17.94
N LEU A 107 -0.85 -30.22 18.23
CA LEU A 107 -1.04 -29.04 19.06
C LEU A 107 -0.61 -27.73 18.34
N ILE A 108 -0.89 -27.55 17.06
CA ILE A 108 -0.57 -26.30 16.31
C ILE A 108 -1.05 -25.03 17.06
N GLU A 109 -0.19 -24.02 17.22
CA GLU A 109 -0.52 -22.66 17.72
C GLU A 109 -1.12 -22.61 19.16
N ASN A 110 -0.67 -23.50 20.05
CA ASN A 110 -1.19 -23.59 21.42
C ASN A 110 -0.32 -22.94 22.50
N GLN A 111 0.81 -22.33 22.13
CA GLN A 111 1.69 -21.57 23.02
C GLN A 111 2.15 -22.40 24.25
N ILE A 112 2.46 -23.69 24.04
CA ILE A 112 2.75 -24.60 25.16
C ILE A 112 4.15 -24.38 25.78
N GLY A 113 5.10 -23.84 25.02
CA GLY A 113 6.49 -23.62 25.43
C GLY A 113 7.22 -24.90 25.84
N ASP A 114 8.43 -24.72 26.39
CA ASP A 114 9.30 -25.84 26.79
C ASP A 114 8.74 -26.64 27.97
N GLU A 115 8.12 -25.98 28.95
CA GLU A 115 7.38 -26.66 30.04
C GLU A 115 6.24 -27.56 29.50
N GLY A 116 5.59 -27.13 28.42
CA GLY A 116 4.57 -27.92 27.74
C GLY A 116 5.16 -29.08 26.94
N ALA A 117 6.27 -28.87 26.24
CA ALA A 117 7.01 -29.93 25.55
C ALA A 117 7.51 -31.01 26.54
N GLN A 118 8.00 -30.60 27.73
CA GLN A 118 8.36 -31.48 28.85
C GLN A 118 7.18 -32.31 29.38
N ALA A 119 5.96 -31.77 29.33
CA ALA A 119 4.76 -32.54 29.65
C ALA A 119 4.40 -33.55 28.54
N ILE A 120 4.45 -33.14 27.27
CA ILE A 120 4.14 -34.01 26.12
C ILE A 120 5.15 -35.17 25.97
N ALA A 121 6.41 -34.99 26.39
CA ALA A 121 7.43 -36.04 26.45
C ALA A 121 7.01 -37.29 27.27
N GLN A 122 6.01 -37.16 28.15
CA GLN A 122 5.46 -38.27 28.94
C GLN A 122 4.55 -39.21 28.11
N LEU A 123 4.14 -38.82 26.89
CA LEU A 123 3.29 -39.61 25.99
C LEU A 123 4.12 -40.58 25.14
N GLN A 124 4.79 -41.52 25.80
CA GLN A 124 5.78 -42.44 25.21
C GLN A 124 5.27 -43.36 24.08
N ASN A 125 3.96 -43.39 23.81
CA ASN A 125 3.35 -44.14 22.70
C ASN A 125 3.21 -43.33 21.39
N LEU A 126 3.59 -42.05 21.37
CA LEU A 126 3.50 -41.21 20.18
C LEU A 126 4.41 -41.68 19.05
N THR A 127 3.83 -41.82 17.85
CA THR A 127 4.52 -42.07 16.58
C THR A 127 4.45 -40.88 15.62
N SER A 128 3.48 -39.98 15.81
CA SER A 128 3.32 -38.74 15.05
C SER A 128 3.07 -37.56 16.00
N LEU A 129 3.81 -36.47 15.80
CA LEU A 129 3.71 -35.27 16.64
C LEU A 129 3.84 -33.98 15.81
N ASN A 130 2.86 -33.08 15.95
CA ASN A 130 2.93 -31.73 15.37
C ASN A 130 2.76 -30.67 16.46
N LEU A 131 3.79 -29.85 16.64
CA LEU A 131 3.88 -28.75 17.61
C LEU A 131 4.23 -27.41 16.92
N THR A 132 3.75 -27.18 15.70
CA THR A 132 3.91 -25.89 14.98
C THR A 132 3.50 -24.69 15.84
N GLY A 133 4.27 -23.60 15.84
CA GLY A 133 3.84 -22.32 16.43
C GLY A 133 3.65 -22.34 17.96
N ASN A 134 4.51 -23.06 18.69
CA ASN A 134 4.33 -23.26 20.14
C ASN A 134 5.33 -22.53 21.05
N GLN A 135 6.27 -21.76 20.48
CA GLN A 135 7.32 -21.06 21.23
C GLN A 135 8.21 -22.05 22.00
N ILE A 136 8.54 -23.16 21.35
CA ILE A 136 9.45 -24.20 21.85
C ILE A 136 10.88 -23.82 21.48
N GLY A 137 11.79 -23.81 22.45
CA GLY A 137 13.22 -23.67 22.25
C GLY A 137 13.97 -25.00 22.42
N ASP A 138 15.28 -24.91 22.64
CA ASP A 138 16.15 -26.07 22.73
C ASP A 138 15.86 -26.96 23.95
N GLU A 139 15.42 -26.39 25.09
CA GLU A 139 15.03 -27.18 26.27
C GLU A 139 13.78 -28.05 26.00
N GLY A 140 12.83 -27.55 25.20
CA GLY A 140 11.65 -28.32 24.80
C GLY A 140 11.98 -29.34 23.71
N ALA A 141 12.87 -29.02 22.77
CA ALA A 141 13.41 -29.98 21.81
C ALA A 141 14.14 -31.14 22.51
N GLN A 142 14.94 -30.85 23.54
CA GLN A 142 15.58 -31.84 24.42
C GLN A 142 14.57 -32.73 25.16
N ALA A 143 13.40 -32.22 25.50
CA ALA A 143 12.33 -33.04 26.06
C ALA A 143 11.64 -33.92 25.00
N ILE A 144 11.35 -33.38 23.81
CA ILE A 144 10.73 -34.11 22.70
C ILE A 144 11.61 -35.27 22.21
N ALA A 145 12.93 -35.13 22.28
CA ALA A 145 13.90 -36.21 21.99
C ALA A 145 13.69 -37.50 22.81
N GLN A 146 12.97 -37.45 23.94
CA GLN A 146 12.62 -38.61 24.75
C GLN A 146 11.49 -39.46 24.14
N LEU A 147 10.79 -38.98 23.11
CA LEU A 147 9.70 -39.68 22.42
C LEU A 147 10.24 -40.62 21.32
N GLN A 148 11.05 -41.59 21.72
CA GLN A 148 11.84 -42.47 20.84
C GLN A 148 11.03 -43.32 19.82
N ASN A 149 9.69 -43.33 19.91
CA ASN A 149 8.80 -44.02 18.95
C ASN A 149 8.33 -43.12 17.78
N LEU A 150 8.71 -41.84 17.74
CA LEU A 150 8.33 -40.92 16.67
C LEU A 150 8.91 -41.34 15.31
N THR A 151 8.04 -41.39 14.30
CA THR A 151 8.38 -41.56 12.87
C THR A 151 8.08 -40.30 12.05
N SER A 152 7.21 -39.42 12.55
CA SER A 152 6.92 -38.10 11.96
C SER A 152 6.92 -37.01 13.04
N LEU A 153 7.65 -35.93 12.81
CA LEU A 153 7.75 -34.79 13.71
C LEU A 153 7.68 -33.47 12.92
N ASN A 154 6.78 -32.58 13.34
CA ASN A 154 6.68 -31.21 12.82
C ASN A 154 6.81 -30.18 13.95
N LEU A 155 7.79 -29.30 13.82
CA LEU A 155 8.15 -28.22 14.74
C LEU A 155 8.27 -26.86 14.02
N THR A 156 7.51 -26.66 12.92
CA THR A 156 7.37 -25.40 12.17
C THR A 156 7.26 -24.18 13.10
N GLY A 157 7.99 -23.10 12.84
CA GLY A 157 7.72 -21.79 13.47
C GLY A 157 7.90 -21.79 14.99
N ASN A 158 9.04 -22.28 15.46
CA ASN A 158 9.43 -22.30 16.87
C ASN A 158 10.74 -21.51 17.05
N GLN A 159 11.50 -21.78 18.12
CA GLN A 159 12.74 -21.07 18.50
C GLN A 159 13.89 -22.06 18.70
N ILE A 160 13.92 -23.12 17.88
CA ILE A 160 14.84 -24.25 18.01
C ILE A 160 16.15 -23.92 17.28
N GLY A 161 17.25 -23.86 18.01
CA GLY A 161 18.59 -23.68 17.49
C GLY A 161 19.34 -25.00 17.29
N ASP A 162 20.67 -24.88 17.15
CA ASP A 162 21.55 -26.03 16.90
C ASP A 162 21.59 -27.02 18.08
N GLU A 163 21.45 -26.57 19.33
CA GLU A 163 21.40 -27.48 20.49
C GLU A 163 20.11 -28.32 20.51
N GLY A 164 18.97 -27.75 20.09
CA GLY A 164 17.71 -28.47 19.96
C GLY A 164 17.68 -29.39 18.74
N ALA A 165 18.29 -28.99 17.62
CA ALA A 165 18.53 -29.87 16.48
C ALA A 165 19.42 -31.07 16.85
N GLN A 166 20.46 -30.85 17.65
CA GLN A 166 21.31 -31.91 18.24
C GLN A 166 20.53 -32.88 19.15
N ALA A 167 19.49 -32.40 19.84
CA ALA A 167 18.62 -33.27 20.60
C ALA A 167 17.66 -34.07 19.71
N ILE A 168 17.04 -33.43 18.71
CA ILE A 168 16.10 -34.07 17.77
C ILE A 168 16.80 -35.17 16.94
N ALA A 169 18.10 -35.04 16.66
CA ALA A 169 18.92 -36.06 16.02
C ALA A 169 18.94 -37.43 16.76
N GLN A 170 18.54 -37.46 18.05
CA GLN A 170 18.40 -38.70 18.83
C GLN A 170 17.14 -39.50 18.49
N LEU A 171 16.19 -38.94 17.74
CA LEU A 171 14.95 -39.59 17.31
C LEU A 171 15.16 -40.46 16.05
N GLN A 172 16.01 -41.47 16.17
CA GLN A 172 16.52 -42.29 15.07
C GLN A 172 15.46 -43.06 14.25
N ASN A 173 14.19 -43.07 14.67
CA ASN A 173 13.07 -43.68 13.93
C ASN A 173 12.33 -42.70 12.98
N LEU A 174 12.72 -41.42 12.94
CA LEU A 174 12.10 -40.43 12.05
C LEU A 174 12.31 -40.74 10.57
N THR A 175 11.21 -40.72 9.80
CA THR A 175 11.20 -40.79 8.33
C THR A 175 10.74 -39.46 7.71
N SER A 176 10.00 -38.64 8.45
CA SER A 176 9.63 -37.28 8.06
C SER A 176 9.92 -36.29 9.19
N LEU A 177 10.61 -35.20 8.86
CA LEU A 177 10.93 -34.12 9.80
C LEU A 177 10.70 -32.76 9.14
N ASN A 178 9.94 -31.90 9.81
CA ASN A 178 9.80 -30.50 9.45
C ASN A 178 10.25 -29.60 10.61
N LEU A 179 11.25 -28.77 10.36
CA LEU A 179 11.87 -27.82 11.28
C LEU A 179 11.97 -26.41 10.67
N ASN A 180 11.13 -26.08 9.70
CA ASN A 180 11.15 -24.77 9.07
C ASN A 180 10.82 -23.61 10.03
N ARG A 181 11.35 -22.41 9.74
CA ARG A 181 11.18 -21.18 10.53
C ARG A 181 11.64 -21.36 11.98
N ASN A 182 12.93 -21.66 12.15
CA ASN A 182 13.59 -21.87 13.44
C ASN A 182 14.93 -21.10 13.49
N GLU A 183 15.94 -21.61 14.19
CA GLU A 183 17.26 -20.99 14.47
C GLU A 183 18.41 -21.94 14.11
N ILE A 184 18.19 -22.85 13.17
CA ILE A 184 19.12 -23.92 12.82
C ILE A 184 20.16 -23.40 11.83
N GLY A 185 21.43 -23.50 12.20
CA GLY A 185 22.59 -23.26 11.35
C GLY A 185 23.25 -24.55 10.90
N ASP A 186 24.52 -24.44 10.51
CA ASP A 186 25.28 -25.58 9.97
C ASP A 186 25.59 -26.65 11.02
N GLU A 187 25.72 -26.32 12.31
CA GLU A 187 25.97 -27.31 13.37
C GLU A 187 24.71 -28.16 13.66
N GLY A 188 23.52 -27.57 13.59
CA GLY A 188 22.25 -28.29 13.73
C GLY A 188 21.91 -29.11 12.49
N ALA A 189 22.20 -28.60 11.30
CA ALA A 189 22.14 -29.39 10.05
C ALA A 189 23.08 -30.61 10.09
N GLN A 190 24.30 -30.44 10.63
CA GLN A 190 25.25 -31.55 10.89
C GLN A 190 24.72 -32.59 11.87
N ALA A 191 23.89 -32.20 12.83
CA ALA A 191 23.22 -33.14 13.71
C ALA A 191 22.05 -33.86 13.04
N ILE A 192 21.20 -33.13 12.31
CA ILE A 192 20.04 -33.69 11.58
C ILE A 192 20.48 -34.73 10.54
N ALA A 193 21.67 -34.57 9.94
CA ALA A 193 22.30 -35.56 9.06
C ALA A 193 22.48 -36.98 9.67
N GLN A 194 22.42 -37.11 11.01
CA GLN A 194 22.47 -38.39 11.71
C GLN A 194 21.14 -39.17 11.65
N LEU A 195 20.03 -38.55 11.21
CA LEU A 195 18.71 -39.18 11.07
C LEU A 195 18.59 -39.95 9.75
N GLN A 196 19.42 -40.97 9.58
CA GLN A 196 19.62 -41.72 8.33
C GLN A 196 18.36 -42.42 7.75
N ASN A 197 17.24 -42.45 8.48
CA ASN A 197 15.95 -42.99 8.01
C ASN A 197 15.03 -41.95 7.35
N LEU A 198 15.42 -40.66 7.30
CA LEU A 198 14.62 -39.61 6.68
C LEU A 198 14.46 -39.82 5.16
N THR A 199 13.21 -39.76 4.70
CA THR A 199 12.82 -39.69 3.29
C THR A 199 12.26 -38.31 2.90
N SER A 200 11.79 -37.53 3.88
CA SER A 200 11.34 -36.15 3.70
C SER A 200 11.92 -35.24 4.78
N LEU A 201 12.54 -34.14 4.36
CA LEU A 201 13.09 -33.12 5.26
C LEU A 201 12.69 -31.72 4.78
N ASN A 202 12.15 -30.90 5.68
CA ASN A 202 11.95 -29.47 5.44
C ASN A 202 12.69 -28.64 6.51
N LEU A 203 13.50 -27.70 6.02
CA LEU A 203 14.30 -26.75 6.79
C LEU A 203 14.18 -25.32 6.22
N ASP A 204 13.07 -24.96 5.56
CA ASP A 204 12.89 -23.58 5.06
C ASP A 204 13.01 -22.51 6.15
N TRP A 205 13.46 -21.31 5.77
CA TRP A 205 13.68 -20.18 6.69
C TRP A 205 14.51 -20.57 7.92
N ASN A 206 15.75 -20.97 7.69
CA ASN A 206 16.76 -21.21 8.73
C ASN A 206 18.06 -20.49 8.34
N GLU A 207 19.16 -20.72 9.07
CA GLU A 207 20.43 -20.03 8.90
C GLU A 207 21.52 -20.97 8.32
N ILE A 208 21.09 -21.97 7.53
CA ILE A 208 21.95 -23.03 6.96
C ILE A 208 22.72 -22.50 5.73
N GLY A 209 24.03 -22.75 5.70
CA GLY A 209 24.92 -22.47 4.58
C GLY A 209 25.41 -23.74 3.87
N ASP A 210 26.55 -23.61 3.19
CA ASP A 210 27.13 -24.71 2.41
C ASP A 210 27.64 -25.87 3.27
N GLU A 211 28.06 -25.62 4.51
CA GLU A 211 28.61 -26.64 5.41
C GLU A 211 27.50 -27.54 5.99
N GLY A 212 26.32 -26.99 6.25
CA GLY A 212 25.12 -27.73 6.63
C GLY A 212 24.48 -28.45 5.45
N ALA A 213 24.46 -27.83 4.26
CA ALA A 213 24.08 -28.52 3.02
C ALA A 213 24.98 -29.74 2.72
N GLN A 214 26.29 -29.62 2.96
CA GLN A 214 27.26 -30.72 2.89
C GLN A 214 26.99 -31.85 3.90
N ALA A 215 26.39 -31.54 5.05
CA ALA A 215 25.95 -32.57 5.99
C ALA A 215 24.62 -33.22 5.57
N ILE A 216 23.63 -32.43 5.15
CA ILE A 216 22.33 -32.92 4.68
C ILE A 216 22.48 -33.87 3.48
N ALA A 217 23.49 -33.68 2.64
CA ALA A 217 23.85 -34.59 1.55
C ALA A 217 24.15 -36.04 1.99
N GLN A 218 24.40 -36.28 3.28
CA GLN A 218 24.61 -37.62 3.85
C GLN A 218 23.29 -38.38 4.08
N LEU A 219 22.13 -37.72 3.99
CA LEU A 219 20.79 -38.33 4.14
C LEU A 219 20.33 -38.99 2.84
N GLN A 220 21.06 -40.01 2.40
CA GLN A 220 20.93 -40.66 1.09
C GLN A 220 19.56 -41.31 0.80
N ASN A 221 18.64 -41.39 1.78
CA ASN A 221 17.27 -41.88 1.63
C ASN A 221 16.24 -40.78 1.27
N LEU A 222 16.64 -39.50 1.24
CA LEU A 222 15.73 -38.38 0.91
C LEU A 222 15.18 -38.48 -0.52
N THR A 223 13.85 -38.37 -0.63
CA THR A 223 13.12 -38.20 -1.90
C THR A 223 12.52 -36.79 -2.02
N SER A 224 12.34 -36.08 -0.90
CA SER A 224 11.89 -34.69 -0.86
C SER A 224 12.74 -33.86 0.11
N LEU A 225 13.23 -32.72 -0.37
CA LEU A 225 14.02 -31.77 0.41
C LEU A 225 13.58 -30.33 0.12
N ASN A 226 13.24 -29.57 1.16
CA ASN A 226 13.07 -28.12 1.07
C ASN A 226 14.10 -27.40 1.96
N LEU A 227 14.82 -26.46 1.36
CA LEU A 227 15.82 -25.58 1.95
C LEU A 227 15.62 -24.11 1.50
N ASP A 228 14.38 -23.70 1.20
CA ASP A 228 14.11 -22.32 0.78
C ASP A 228 14.49 -21.28 1.85
N ARG A 229 14.95 -20.11 1.39
CA ARG A 229 15.34 -18.95 2.21
C ARG A 229 16.37 -19.32 3.29
N ASN A 230 17.43 -20.00 2.86
CA ASN A 230 18.66 -20.26 3.61
C ASN A 230 19.83 -19.49 2.96
N GLN A 231 21.08 -19.87 3.25
CA GLN A 231 22.30 -19.18 2.80
C GLN A 231 23.16 -20.05 1.86
N ILE A 232 22.55 -21.00 1.14
CA ILE A 232 23.25 -22.02 0.36
C ILE A 232 23.80 -21.44 -0.96
N GLY A 233 25.08 -21.66 -1.23
CA GLY A 233 25.80 -21.27 -2.45
C GLY A 233 26.07 -22.45 -3.39
N VAL A 234 27.16 -22.32 -4.16
CA VAL A 234 27.58 -23.30 -5.18
C VAL A 234 28.06 -24.60 -4.52
N GLU A 235 28.87 -24.50 -3.46
CA GLU A 235 29.45 -25.63 -2.74
C GLU A 235 28.38 -26.53 -2.09
N GLY A 236 27.32 -25.93 -1.52
CA GLY A 236 26.17 -26.64 -0.98
C GLY A 236 25.29 -27.26 -2.07
N ALA A 237 25.10 -26.58 -3.20
CA ALA A 237 24.45 -27.16 -4.37
C ALA A 237 25.20 -28.41 -4.91
N GLN A 238 26.54 -28.35 -4.94
CA GLN A 238 27.42 -29.47 -5.28
C GLN A 238 27.32 -30.65 -4.30
N ALA A 239 26.97 -30.39 -3.04
CA ALA A 239 26.70 -31.45 -2.08
C ALA A 239 25.28 -32.04 -2.24
N ILE A 240 24.26 -31.18 -2.37
CA ILE A 240 22.85 -31.61 -2.56
C ILE A 240 22.71 -32.47 -3.82
N ALA A 241 23.50 -32.22 -4.87
CA ALA A 241 23.60 -33.06 -6.08
C ALA A 241 23.92 -34.55 -5.81
N GLN A 242 24.46 -34.89 -4.63
CA GLN A 242 24.75 -36.27 -4.22
C GLN A 242 23.52 -37.03 -3.71
N LEU A 243 22.39 -36.35 -3.46
CA LEU A 243 21.13 -36.96 -3.00
C LEU A 243 20.32 -37.54 -4.18
N GLN A 244 20.90 -38.53 -4.84
CA GLN A 244 20.42 -39.10 -6.12
C GLN A 244 19.00 -39.71 -6.08
N ASN A 245 18.37 -39.86 -4.91
CA ASN A 245 16.99 -40.32 -4.76
C ASN A 245 15.94 -39.18 -4.75
N LEU A 246 16.35 -37.90 -4.79
CA LEU A 246 15.42 -36.76 -4.80
C LEU A 246 14.52 -36.76 -6.05
N THR A 247 13.21 -36.65 -5.80
CA THR A 247 12.17 -36.39 -6.81
C THR A 247 11.62 -34.98 -6.71
N SER A 248 11.72 -34.34 -5.54
CA SER A 248 11.35 -32.94 -5.31
C SER A 248 12.45 -32.20 -4.57
N LEU A 249 12.86 -31.04 -5.08
CA LEU A 249 13.84 -30.15 -4.47
C LEU A 249 13.36 -28.70 -4.54
N ASP A 250 13.38 -28.01 -3.41
CA ASP A 250 13.14 -26.57 -3.33
C ASP A 250 14.34 -25.86 -2.66
N LEU A 251 14.87 -24.87 -3.38
CA LEU A 251 16.02 -24.03 -3.02
C LEU A 251 15.72 -22.54 -3.27
N TYR A 252 14.45 -22.13 -3.30
CA TYR A 252 14.01 -20.75 -3.49
C TYR A 252 14.78 -19.73 -2.60
N ARG A 253 15.22 -18.60 -3.18
CA ARG A 253 15.98 -17.53 -2.52
C ARG A 253 17.20 -18.04 -1.72
N ASN A 254 18.09 -18.73 -2.44
CA ASN A 254 19.45 -19.03 -2.00
C ASN A 254 20.46 -18.29 -2.93
N GLN A 255 21.71 -18.73 -2.99
CA GLN A 255 22.81 -18.11 -3.76
C GLN A 255 23.40 -19.09 -4.79
N ILE A 256 22.54 -19.94 -5.38
CA ILE A 256 22.93 -21.12 -6.16
C ILE A 256 23.67 -20.77 -7.46
N GLY A 257 23.20 -19.77 -8.23
CA GLY A 257 23.79 -19.36 -9.51
C GLY A 257 23.91 -20.46 -10.57
N ASP A 258 24.63 -20.16 -11.66
CA ASP A 258 24.78 -21.09 -12.79
C ASP A 258 25.65 -22.32 -12.46
N GLU A 259 26.72 -22.15 -11.69
CA GLU A 259 27.58 -23.27 -11.26
C GLU A 259 26.84 -24.23 -10.30
N GLY A 260 25.97 -23.71 -9.43
CA GLY A 260 25.10 -24.53 -8.57
C GLY A 260 23.97 -25.21 -9.36
N ALA A 261 23.39 -24.53 -10.35
CA ALA A 261 22.43 -25.14 -11.27
C ALA A 261 23.06 -26.29 -12.10
N GLN A 262 24.32 -26.14 -12.52
CA GLN A 262 25.12 -27.20 -13.16
C GLN A 262 25.35 -28.42 -12.25
N ALA A 263 25.43 -28.23 -10.94
CA ALA A 263 25.46 -29.33 -9.98
C ALA A 263 24.09 -30.01 -9.84
N ILE A 264 23.02 -29.23 -9.63
CA ILE A 264 21.65 -29.72 -9.43
C ILE A 264 21.14 -30.52 -10.65
N ALA A 265 21.61 -30.20 -11.86
CA ALA A 265 21.34 -30.98 -13.08
C ALA A 265 21.73 -32.48 -13.01
N GLN A 266 22.57 -32.87 -12.04
CA GLN A 266 22.94 -34.27 -11.79
C GLN A 266 21.85 -35.07 -11.07
N LEU A 267 20.81 -34.43 -10.52
CA LEU A 267 19.69 -35.07 -9.82
C LEU A 267 18.61 -35.57 -10.79
N GLN A 268 19.00 -36.52 -11.64
CA GLN A 268 18.22 -37.00 -12.80
C GLN A 268 16.82 -37.61 -12.47
N ASN A 269 16.50 -37.83 -11.19
CA ASN A 269 15.19 -38.31 -10.73
C ASN A 269 14.19 -37.19 -10.39
N LEU A 270 14.59 -35.90 -10.44
CA LEU A 270 13.71 -34.77 -10.15
C LEU A 270 12.51 -34.69 -11.12
N THR A 271 11.33 -34.55 -10.55
CA THR A 271 10.07 -34.25 -11.23
C THR A 271 9.55 -32.85 -10.90
N SER A 272 9.90 -32.31 -9.73
CA SER A 272 9.62 -30.94 -9.33
C SER A 272 10.90 -30.23 -8.85
N LEU A 273 11.15 -29.04 -9.37
CA LEU A 273 12.30 -28.20 -8.99
C LEU A 273 11.89 -26.73 -8.85
N ASN A 274 12.25 -26.12 -7.73
CA ASN A 274 12.09 -24.69 -7.48
C ASN A 274 13.44 -24.02 -7.23
N LEU A 275 13.79 -23.08 -8.10
CA LEU A 275 15.02 -22.28 -8.10
C LEU A 275 14.72 -20.78 -8.32
N ASP A 276 13.56 -20.34 -7.87
CA ASP A 276 13.17 -18.92 -7.77
C ASP A 276 14.24 -18.09 -7.03
N GLY A 277 14.59 -16.92 -7.58
CA GLY A 277 15.39 -15.90 -6.87
C GLY A 277 16.84 -16.29 -6.60
N ASN A 278 17.48 -17.04 -7.51
CA ASN A 278 18.79 -17.69 -7.30
C ASN A 278 19.95 -17.15 -8.19
N GLN A 279 19.73 -16.08 -8.94
CA GLN A 279 20.73 -15.46 -9.83
C GLN A 279 21.22 -16.39 -10.97
N ILE A 280 20.35 -17.28 -11.45
CA ILE A 280 20.62 -18.20 -12.56
C ILE A 280 20.46 -17.47 -13.90
N GLY A 281 21.40 -17.63 -14.82
CA GLY A 281 21.35 -17.14 -16.19
C GLY A 281 21.11 -18.27 -17.21
N ASP A 282 21.49 -18.00 -18.46
CA ASP A 282 21.31 -18.95 -19.56
C ASP A 282 22.17 -20.22 -19.42
N GLU A 283 23.33 -20.13 -18.78
CA GLU A 283 24.27 -21.25 -18.60
C GLU A 283 23.74 -22.29 -17.59
N GLY A 284 23.10 -21.84 -16.50
CA GLY A 284 22.41 -22.70 -15.54
C GLY A 284 21.09 -23.24 -16.08
N ALA A 285 20.34 -22.44 -16.86
CA ALA A 285 19.16 -22.92 -17.58
C ALA A 285 19.51 -24.04 -18.59
N GLN A 286 20.65 -23.91 -19.29
CA GLN A 286 21.21 -24.96 -20.16
C GLN A 286 21.57 -26.25 -19.41
N ALA A 287 21.93 -26.17 -18.13
CA ALA A 287 22.15 -27.35 -17.30
C ALA A 287 20.83 -27.96 -16.79
N ILE A 288 19.89 -27.14 -16.31
CA ILE A 288 18.57 -27.58 -15.82
C ILE A 288 17.79 -28.31 -16.92
N ALA A 289 17.97 -27.95 -18.19
CA ALA A 289 17.42 -28.65 -19.35
C ALA A 289 17.79 -30.15 -19.46
N GLN A 290 18.83 -30.60 -18.73
CA GLN A 290 19.23 -32.01 -18.66
C GLN A 290 18.34 -32.84 -17.72
N LEU A 291 17.51 -32.21 -16.89
CA LEU A 291 16.59 -32.88 -15.94
C LEU A 291 15.30 -33.32 -16.64
N GLN A 292 15.43 -34.24 -17.60
CA GLN A 292 14.37 -34.64 -18.54
C GLN A 292 13.10 -35.26 -17.89
N ASN A 293 13.10 -35.55 -16.59
CA ASN A 293 11.94 -36.04 -15.83
C ASN A 293 11.08 -34.91 -15.21
N LEU A 294 11.49 -33.64 -15.30
CA LEU A 294 10.73 -32.51 -14.75
C LEU A 294 9.35 -32.38 -15.40
N THR A 295 8.33 -32.26 -14.54
CA THR A 295 6.95 -31.90 -14.90
C THR A 295 6.56 -30.51 -14.36
N SER A 296 7.21 -30.06 -13.29
CA SER A 296 7.06 -28.72 -12.72
C SER A 296 8.41 -28.04 -12.51
N LEU A 297 8.57 -26.82 -13.02
CA LEU A 297 9.78 -26.01 -12.88
C LEU A 297 9.44 -24.56 -12.56
N ASN A 298 9.98 -24.04 -11.46
CA ASN A 298 9.91 -22.61 -11.10
C ASN A 298 11.29 -21.97 -11.14
N LEU A 299 11.43 -20.94 -11.96
CA LEU A 299 12.63 -20.13 -12.17
C LEU A 299 12.31 -18.62 -12.12
N HIS A 300 11.29 -18.22 -11.34
CA HIS A 300 10.98 -16.82 -11.02
C HIS A 300 12.24 -16.00 -10.68
N TRP A 301 12.27 -14.73 -11.08
CA TRP A 301 13.23 -13.73 -10.60
C TRP A 301 14.71 -14.15 -10.74
N ASN A 302 15.06 -14.57 -11.95
CA ASN A 302 16.41 -14.96 -12.33
C ASN A 302 16.91 -14.04 -13.49
N GLN A 303 17.94 -14.45 -14.20
CA GLN A 303 18.61 -13.68 -15.25
C GLN A 303 18.57 -14.41 -16.61
N ILE A 304 17.55 -15.25 -16.82
CA ILE A 304 17.44 -16.13 -17.99
C ILE A 304 16.97 -15.32 -19.21
N GLY A 305 17.68 -15.44 -20.32
CA GLY A 305 17.39 -14.83 -21.60
C GLY A 305 16.80 -15.83 -22.61
N ALA A 306 16.92 -15.51 -23.89
CA ALA A 306 16.40 -16.34 -24.97
C ALA A 306 17.16 -17.68 -25.13
N GLU A 307 18.46 -17.74 -24.83
CA GLU A 307 19.25 -18.98 -24.99
C GLU A 307 18.90 -20.02 -23.92
N GLY A 308 18.68 -19.59 -22.67
CA GLY A 308 18.23 -20.44 -21.58
C GLY A 308 16.77 -20.86 -21.75
N ALA A 309 15.91 -19.99 -22.27
CA ALA A 309 14.56 -20.37 -22.71
C ALA A 309 14.59 -21.46 -23.81
N GLN A 310 15.52 -21.35 -24.77
CA GLN A 310 15.74 -22.37 -25.81
C GLN A 310 16.25 -23.70 -25.24
N ALA A 311 16.98 -23.69 -24.13
CA ALA A 311 17.34 -24.91 -23.43
C ALA A 311 16.16 -25.50 -22.66
N ILE A 312 15.42 -24.70 -21.90
CA ILE A 312 14.24 -25.13 -21.12
C ILE A 312 13.17 -25.75 -22.03
N ALA A 313 13.03 -25.28 -23.28
CA ALA A 313 12.16 -25.88 -24.30
C ALA A 313 12.44 -27.37 -24.60
N GLN A 314 13.59 -27.91 -24.20
CA GLN A 314 13.95 -29.33 -24.33
C GLN A 314 13.32 -30.20 -23.23
N LEU A 315 12.75 -29.62 -22.17
CA LEU A 315 12.08 -30.34 -21.06
C LEU A 315 10.64 -30.71 -21.43
N GLN A 316 10.50 -31.57 -22.44
CA GLN A 316 9.22 -31.90 -23.08
C GLN A 316 8.16 -32.56 -22.17
N ASN A 317 8.51 -32.93 -20.93
CA ASN A 317 7.57 -33.45 -19.92
C ASN A 317 6.94 -32.36 -19.03
N LEU A 318 7.34 -31.09 -19.16
CA LEU A 318 6.77 -29.98 -18.38
C LEU A 318 5.28 -29.79 -18.65
N THR A 319 4.51 -29.71 -17.57
CA THR A 319 3.09 -29.32 -17.56
C THR A 319 2.88 -27.97 -16.86
N SER A 320 3.78 -27.59 -15.94
CA SER A 320 3.80 -26.29 -15.28
C SER A 320 5.19 -25.66 -15.38
N LEU A 321 5.26 -24.43 -15.91
CA LEU A 321 6.49 -23.65 -16.03
C LEU A 321 6.27 -22.22 -15.55
N ASN A 322 7.09 -21.77 -14.61
CA ASN A 322 7.16 -20.37 -14.21
C ASN A 322 8.53 -19.77 -14.54
N LEU A 323 8.52 -18.68 -15.32
CA LEU A 323 9.68 -17.92 -15.77
C LEU A 323 9.46 -16.40 -15.64
N ASP A 324 8.51 -15.96 -14.84
CA ASP A 324 8.30 -14.53 -14.63
C ASP A 324 9.53 -13.82 -14.02
N TRP A 325 9.69 -12.54 -14.37
CA TRP A 325 10.84 -11.72 -13.98
C TRP A 325 12.19 -12.27 -14.46
N ASN A 326 12.25 -12.56 -15.76
CA ASN A 326 13.46 -12.90 -16.49
C ASN A 326 13.57 -11.98 -17.74
N GLN A 327 14.45 -12.30 -18.68
CA GLN A 327 14.76 -11.52 -19.89
C GLN A 327 14.46 -12.33 -21.17
N ILE A 328 13.45 -13.20 -21.11
CA ILE A 328 13.15 -14.26 -22.10
C ILE A 328 12.91 -13.69 -23.51
N GLY A 329 12.20 -12.57 -23.64
CA GLY A 329 11.93 -11.89 -24.91
C GLY A 329 11.10 -12.71 -25.91
N ALA A 330 10.92 -12.16 -27.11
CA ALA A 330 10.14 -12.80 -28.18
C ALA A 330 10.76 -14.13 -28.65
N GLU A 331 12.08 -14.20 -28.79
CA GLU A 331 12.81 -15.40 -29.24
C GLU A 331 12.74 -16.53 -28.20
N GLY A 332 12.85 -16.22 -26.92
CA GLY A 332 12.66 -17.21 -25.86
C GLY A 332 11.22 -17.71 -25.76
N ALA A 333 10.24 -16.83 -25.94
CA ALA A 333 8.83 -17.22 -26.02
C ALA A 333 8.54 -18.13 -27.23
N GLN A 334 9.20 -17.90 -28.38
CA GLN A 334 9.15 -18.79 -29.55
C GLN A 334 9.74 -20.18 -29.28
N ALA A 335 10.73 -20.29 -28.39
CA ALA A 335 11.22 -21.59 -27.94
C ALA A 335 10.27 -22.26 -26.95
N ILE A 336 9.76 -21.54 -25.95
CA ILE A 336 8.82 -22.05 -24.93
C ILE A 336 7.54 -22.61 -25.57
N ALA A 337 7.10 -22.05 -26.71
CA ALA A 337 5.97 -22.57 -27.50
C ALA A 337 6.13 -24.04 -27.97
N GLN A 338 7.34 -24.61 -27.91
CA GLN A 338 7.62 -26.01 -28.23
C GLN A 338 7.25 -26.98 -27.08
N LEU A 339 6.96 -26.47 -25.87
CA LEU A 339 6.57 -27.27 -24.69
C LEU A 339 5.06 -27.61 -24.72
N GLN A 340 4.66 -28.37 -25.72
CA GLN A 340 3.25 -28.65 -26.06
C GLN A 340 2.43 -29.36 -24.95
N ASN A 341 3.05 -29.83 -23.87
CA ASN A 341 2.38 -30.43 -22.71
C ASN A 341 2.02 -29.42 -21.60
N LEU A 342 2.41 -28.14 -21.73
CA LEU A 342 2.08 -27.11 -20.74
C LEU A 342 0.57 -26.89 -20.59
N THR A 343 0.10 -26.92 -19.35
CA THR A 343 -1.25 -26.54 -18.92
C THR A 343 -1.25 -25.24 -18.09
N SER A 344 -0.11 -24.90 -17.47
CA SER A 344 0.11 -23.64 -16.75
C SER A 344 1.42 -23.00 -17.19
N LEU A 345 1.37 -21.71 -17.57
CA LEU A 345 2.54 -20.91 -17.94
C LEU A 345 2.44 -19.49 -17.37
N ASN A 346 3.53 -19.03 -16.74
CA ASN A 346 3.66 -17.64 -16.28
C ASN A 346 4.96 -17.02 -16.83
N LEU A 347 4.79 -15.85 -17.46
CA LEU A 347 5.84 -15.03 -18.07
C LEU A 347 5.67 -13.53 -17.71
N ASP A 348 5.09 -13.17 -16.55
CA ASP A 348 5.04 -11.77 -16.07
C ASP A 348 6.40 -11.07 -16.25
N ARG A 349 6.39 -9.88 -16.87
CA ARG A 349 7.55 -9.00 -17.11
C ARG A 349 8.74 -9.69 -17.76
N ASN A 350 8.54 -10.21 -18.98
CA ASN A 350 9.57 -10.85 -19.80
C ASN A 350 9.85 -10.18 -21.15
N GLN A 351 9.19 -9.05 -21.45
CA GLN A 351 9.36 -8.27 -22.68
C GLN A 351 9.09 -9.09 -23.96
N ILE A 352 8.12 -10.03 -23.93
CA ILE A 352 7.91 -10.97 -25.03
C ILE A 352 7.28 -10.36 -26.30
N GLY A 353 6.61 -9.20 -26.17
CA GLY A 353 6.02 -8.48 -27.30
C GLY A 353 4.93 -9.24 -28.06
N VAL A 354 4.56 -8.71 -29.23
CA VAL A 354 3.54 -9.28 -30.12
C VAL A 354 3.97 -10.66 -30.64
N GLU A 355 5.20 -10.77 -31.12
CA GLU A 355 5.75 -11.99 -31.73
C GLU A 355 5.90 -13.13 -30.73
N GLY A 356 6.18 -12.83 -29.46
CA GLY A 356 6.16 -13.82 -28.38
C GLY A 356 4.75 -14.30 -28.07
N ALA A 357 3.77 -13.39 -27.96
CA ALA A 357 2.37 -13.76 -27.75
C ALA A 357 1.82 -14.62 -28.91
N GLN A 358 2.17 -14.30 -30.16
CA GLN A 358 1.85 -15.09 -31.35
C GLN A 358 2.44 -16.51 -31.32
N ALA A 359 3.58 -16.72 -30.65
CA ALA A 359 4.14 -18.04 -30.43
C ALA A 359 3.46 -18.79 -29.28
N ILE A 360 3.20 -18.14 -28.14
CA ILE A 360 2.53 -18.75 -26.98
C ILE A 360 1.11 -19.24 -27.34
N ALA A 361 0.44 -18.61 -28.29
CA ALA A 361 -0.84 -19.07 -28.86
C ALA A 361 -0.82 -20.51 -29.44
N GLN A 362 0.36 -21.08 -29.69
CA GLN A 362 0.54 -22.46 -30.17
C GLN A 362 0.44 -23.51 -29.03
N LEU A 363 0.46 -23.09 -27.76
CA LEU A 363 0.38 -23.98 -26.59
C LEU A 363 -1.08 -24.34 -26.25
N GLN A 364 -1.73 -25.05 -27.15
CA GLN A 364 -3.18 -25.32 -27.14
C GLN A 364 -3.72 -26.08 -25.90
N ASN A 365 -2.85 -26.65 -25.05
CA ASN A 365 -3.21 -27.31 -23.80
C ASN A 365 -3.28 -26.37 -22.57
N LEU A 366 -2.91 -25.09 -22.71
CA LEU A 366 -2.95 -24.11 -21.62
C LEU A 366 -4.38 -23.91 -21.07
N THR A 367 -4.50 -24.00 -19.73
CA THR A 367 -5.69 -23.65 -18.96
C THR A 367 -5.46 -22.42 -18.07
N SER A 368 -4.22 -22.17 -17.66
CA SER A 368 -3.79 -20.96 -16.95
C SER A 368 -2.64 -20.27 -17.69
N LEU A 369 -2.77 -18.97 -17.93
CA LEU A 369 -1.75 -18.16 -18.58
C LEU A 369 -1.62 -16.78 -17.92
N ASN A 370 -0.39 -16.37 -17.60
CA ASN A 370 -0.06 -15.02 -17.17
C ASN A 370 1.01 -14.39 -18.07
N LEU A 371 0.67 -13.28 -18.72
CA LEU A 371 1.56 -12.45 -19.55
C LEU A 371 1.60 -10.98 -19.07
N THR A 372 1.40 -10.72 -17.77
CA THR A 372 1.46 -9.36 -17.19
C THR A 372 2.70 -8.57 -17.67
N GLY A 373 2.54 -7.28 -18.03
CA GLY A 373 3.67 -6.37 -18.28
C GLY A 373 4.60 -6.75 -19.44
N ASN A 374 4.06 -7.24 -20.56
CA ASN A 374 4.85 -7.76 -21.70
C ASN A 374 4.74 -6.98 -23.01
N GLN A 375 3.98 -5.87 -23.04
CA GLN A 375 3.81 -5.00 -24.22
C GLN A 375 3.22 -5.74 -25.44
N ILE A 376 2.29 -6.68 -25.22
CA ILE A 376 1.76 -7.53 -26.30
C ILE A 376 0.69 -6.86 -27.17
N GLY A 377 0.04 -5.79 -26.69
CA GLY A 377 -0.98 -5.02 -27.40
C GLY A 377 -2.19 -5.83 -27.90
N ALA A 378 -3.05 -5.20 -28.70
CA ALA A 378 -4.22 -5.86 -29.30
C ALA A 378 -3.84 -7.04 -30.21
N GLU A 379 -2.77 -6.92 -31.00
CA GLU A 379 -2.35 -7.96 -31.97
C GLU A 379 -1.87 -9.24 -31.27
N GLY A 380 -1.10 -9.13 -30.17
CA GLY A 380 -0.71 -10.29 -29.37
C GLY A 380 -1.92 -10.99 -28.76
N VAL A 381 -2.90 -10.21 -28.26
CA VAL A 381 -4.14 -10.76 -27.69
C VAL A 381 -5.03 -11.44 -28.73
N GLN A 382 -5.08 -10.94 -29.97
CA GLN A 382 -5.75 -11.62 -31.09
C GLN A 382 -5.16 -13.01 -31.39
N ALA A 383 -3.88 -13.24 -31.07
CA ALA A 383 -3.29 -14.58 -31.12
C ALA A 383 -3.69 -15.41 -29.89
N ILE A 384 -3.57 -14.86 -28.67
CA ILE A 384 -3.91 -15.54 -27.41
C ILE A 384 -5.39 -15.98 -27.36
N ALA A 385 -6.30 -15.29 -28.04
CA ALA A 385 -7.70 -15.68 -28.21
C ALA A 385 -7.91 -17.08 -28.85
N GLN A 386 -6.88 -17.65 -29.49
CA GLN A 386 -6.89 -19.01 -30.04
C GLN A 386 -6.70 -20.10 -28.97
N LEU A 387 -6.31 -19.76 -27.73
CA LEU A 387 -6.12 -20.69 -26.62
C LEU A 387 -7.44 -21.04 -25.93
N GLN A 388 -8.33 -21.70 -26.66
CA GLN A 388 -9.72 -21.96 -26.28
C GLN A 388 -9.92 -22.80 -24.99
N ASN A 389 -8.85 -23.40 -24.44
CA ASN A 389 -8.88 -24.15 -23.17
C ASN A 389 -8.62 -23.29 -21.92
N LEU A 390 -8.29 -21.99 -22.07
CA LEU A 390 -8.05 -21.09 -20.94
C LEU A 390 -9.28 -20.93 -20.04
N THR A 391 -9.07 -21.11 -18.74
CA THR A 391 -10.02 -20.81 -17.67
C THR A 391 -9.54 -19.65 -16.78
N SER A 392 -8.22 -19.43 -16.72
CA SER A 392 -7.59 -18.31 -16.01
C SER A 392 -6.63 -17.57 -16.95
N LEU A 393 -6.82 -16.26 -17.09
CA LEU A 393 -5.97 -15.41 -17.94
C LEU A 393 -5.64 -14.09 -17.23
N ASN A 394 -4.34 -13.78 -17.16
CA ASN A 394 -3.86 -12.47 -16.75
C ASN A 394 -3.08 -11.79 -17.89
N LEU A 395 -3.54 -10.60 -18.30
CA LEU A 395 -2.91 -9.70 -19.28
C LEU A 395 -2.72 -8.27 -18.72
N ASP A 396 -2.68 -8.09 -17.41
CA ASP A 396 -2.40 -6.84 -16.70
C ASP A 396 -1.24 -6.04 -17.35
N GLY A 397 -1.42 -4.74 -17.58
CA GLY A 397 -0.37 -3.82 -18.05
C GLY A 397 0.21 -4.13 -19.44
N ASN A 398 -0.63 -4.34 -20.46
CA ASN A 398 -0.20 -4.71 -21.81
C ASN A 398 -0.67 -3.78 -22.95
N GLU A 399 -1.33 -2.66 -22.64
CA GLU A 399 -1.81 -1.66 -23.61
C GLU A 399 -2.72 -2.26 -24.71
N ILE A 400 -3.62 -3.17 -24.32
CA ILE A 400 -4.39 -3.99 -25.29
C ILE A 400 -5.61 -3.28 -25.89
N GLY A 401 -6.17 -2.29 -25.19
CA GLY A 401 -7.36 -1.53 -25.59
C GLY A 401 -8.62 -2.37 -25.87
N ASP A 402 -9.61 -1.70 -26.44
CA ASP A 402 -10.90 -2.33 -26.79
C ASP A 402 -10.79 -3.41 -27.88
N GLU A 403 -9.85 -3.26 -28.82
CA GLU A 403 -9.58 -4.30 -29.82
C GLU A 403 -9.05 -5.60 -29.19
N GLY A 404 -8.23 -5.49 -28.14
CA GLY A 404 -7.78 -6.64 -27.34
C GLY A 404 -8.93 -7.26 -26.53
N ALA A 405 -9.77 -6.44 -25.90
CA ALA A 405 -10.96 -6.92 -25.19
C ALA A 405 -11.95 -7.65 -26.11
N GLN A 406 -12.14 -7.17 -27.35
CA GLN A 406 -12.94 -7.84 -28.39
C GLN A 406 -12.36 -9.21 -28.81
N ALA A 407 -11.04 -9.39 -28.76
CA ALA A 407 -10.42 -10.69 -28.97
C ALA A 407 -10.62 -11.62 -27.75
N ILE A 408 -10.47 -11.11 -26.52
CA ILE A 408 -10.66 -11.87 -25.26
C ILE A 408 -12.07 -12.45 -25.13
N ALA A 409 -13.10 -11.76 -25.65
CA ALA A 409 -14.48 -12.25 -25.69
C ALA A 409 -14.66 -13.63 -26.37
N GLN A 410 -13.70 -14.07 -27.18
CA GLN A 410 -13.69 -15.38 -27.83
C GLN A 410 -13.30 -16.53 -26.87
N LEU A 411 -12.71 -16.24 -25.71
CA LEU A 411 -12.23 -17.22 -24.73
C LEU A 411 -13.35 -17.63 -23.75
N GLN A 412 -14.42 -18.22 -24.29
CA GLN A 412 -15.68 -18.51 -23.59
C GLN A 412 -15.58 -19.43 -22.35
N ASN A 413 -14.43 -20.08 -22.12
CA ASN A 413 -14.18 -20.92 -20.94
C ASN A 413 -13.58 -20.17 -19.73
N LEU A 414 -13.27 -18.87 -19.86
CA LEU A 414 -12.71 -18.07 -18.77
C LEU A 414 -13.66 -17.96 -17.57
N THR A 415 -13.11 -18.23 -16.37
CA THR A 415 -13.75 -18.03 -15.06
C THR A 415 -13.03 -16.95 -14.25
N SER A 416 -11.74 -16.71 -14.51
CA SER A 416 -10.93 -15.63 -13.93
C SER A 416 -10.21 -14.84 -15.02
N LEU A 417 -10.36 -13.52 -15.00
CA LEU A 417 -9.76 -12.61 -15.98
C LEU A 417 -9.21 -11.35 -15.31
N LYS A 418 -7.94 -11.02 -15.58
CA LYS A 418 -7.27 -9.82 -15.06
C LYS A 418 -6.71 -8.96 -16.19
N LEU A 419 -7.10 -7.68 -16.18
CA LEU A 419 -6.87 -6.69 -17.23
C LEU A 419 -6.55 -5.30 -16.66
N HIS A 420 -5.82 -5.21 -15.55
CA HIS A 420 -5.45 -3.91 -14.98
C HIS A 420 -4.63 -3.06 -15.95
N TRP A 421 -4.82 -1.74 -15.94
CA TRP A 421 -4.00 -0.77 -16.69
C TRP A 421 -3.82 -1.10 -18.19
N ASN A 422 -4.93 -1.26 -18.91
CA ASN A 422 -4.93 -1.74 -20.30
C ASN A 422 -5.60 -0.81 -21.33
N GLN A 423 -6.03 0.40 -20.93
CA GLN A 423 -6.69 1.40 -21.78
C GLN A 423 -8.01 0.87 -22.40
N ILE A 424 -8.75 0.05 -21.64
CA ILE A 424 -10.05 -0.50 -22.03
C ILE A 424 -11.15 0.53 -21.73
N GLY A 425 -12.01 0.82 -22.70
CA GLY A 425 -13.18 1.68 -22.56
C GLY A 425 -14.49 0.88 -22.55
N ASP A 426 -15.58 1.58 -22.83
CA ASP A 426 -16.93 1.00 -22.82
C ASP A 426 -17.14 -0.06 -23.93
N GLU A 427 -16.50 0.07 -25.10
CA GLU A 427 -16.63 -0.91 -26.19
C GLU A 427 -15.95 -2.24 -25.83
N GLY A 428 -14.82 -2.22 -25.13
CA GLY A 428 -14.14 -3.41 -24.64
C GLY A 428 -14.83 -4.04 -23.44
N ALA A 429 -15.38 -3.22 -22.52
CA ALA A 429 -16.23 -3.72 -21.44
C ALA A 429 -17.50 -4.42 -21.98
N GLN A 430 -18.11 -3.88 -23.04
CA GLN A 430 -19.22 -4.54 -23.77
C GLN A 430 -18.82 -5.87 -24.43
N ALA A 431 -17.56 -6.03 -24.85
CA ALA A 431 -17.06 -7.31 -25.33
C ALA A 431 -16.82 -8.31 -24.19
N ILE A 432 -16.19 -7.88 -23.09
CA ILE A 432 -15.91 -8.73 -21.91
C ILE A 432 -17.20 -9.25 -21.26
N ALA A 433 -18.29 -8.48 -21.31
CA ALA A 433 -19.62 -8.90 -20.87
C ALA A 433 -20.17 -10.19 -21.56
N GLN A 434 -19.59 -10.60 -22.70
CA GLN A 434 -19.92 -11.85 -23.39
C GLN A 434 -19.33 -13.10 -22.70
N LEU A 435 -18.39 -12.95 -21.77
CA LEU A 435 -17.75 -14.04 -21.03
C LEU A 435 -18.58 -14.47 -19.81
N GLN A 436 -19.77 -15.02 -20.08
CA GLN A 436 -20.79 -15.34 -19.07
C GLN A 436 -20.37 -16.37 -18.00
N ASN A 437 -19.20 -17.02 -18.13
CA ASN A 437 -18.63 -17.94 -17.14
C ASN A 437 -17.73 -17.26 -16.09
N LEU A 438 -17.44 -15.95 -16.21
CA LEU A 438 -16.59 -15.22 -15.26
C LEU A 438 -17.18 -15.20 -13.84
N THR A 439 -16.32 -15.50 -12.86
CA THR A 439 -16.59 -15.40 -11.42
C THR A 439 -15.67 -14.38 -10.74
N SER A 440 -14.48 -14.15 -11.29
CA SER A 440 -13.59 -13.06 -10.91
C SER A 440 -13.21 -12.24 -12.14
N LEU A 441 -13.36 -10.92 -12.05
CA LEU A 441 -12.97 -9.98 -13.10
C LEU A 441 -12.25 -8.78 -12.47
N ASN A 442 -11.05 -8.49 -12.95
CA ASN A 442 -10.31 -7.28 -12.60
C ASN A 442 -10.10 -6.37 -13.82
N LEU A 443 -10.52 -5.12 -13.69
CA LEU A 443 -10.45 -4.07 -14.70
C LEU A 443 -9.96 -2.72 -14.11
N ASP A 444 -9.19 -2.74 -13.02
CA ASP A 444 -8.68 -1.51 -12.41
C ASP A 444 -7.78 -0.67 -13.34
N TRP A 445 -7.82 0.65 -13.19
CA TRP A 445 -7.05 1.65 -13.94
C TRP A 445 -7.26 1.58 -15.47
N ASN A 446 -8.52 1.56 -15.89
CA ASN A 446 -8.96 1.61 -17.28
C ASN A 446 -9.84 2.85 -17.55
N GLU A 447 -10.44 2.94 -18.73
CA GLU A 447 -11.23 4.10 -19.19
C GLU A 447 -12.74 3.81 -19.27
N ILE A 448 -13.23 2.86 -18.45
CA ILE A 448 -14.62 2.39 -18.46
C ILE A 448 -15.55 3.42 -17.81
N GLY A 449 -16.63 3.77 -18.50
CA GLY A 449 -17.71 4.65 -18.03
C GLY A 449 -19.00 3.89 -17.69
N ASP A 450 -20.12 4.59 -17.78
CA ASP A 450 -21.43 4.05 -17.41
C ASP A 450 -21.94 2.98 -18.40
N GLU A 451 -21.65 3.08 -19.71
CA GLU A 451 -22.13 2.09 -20.70
C GLU A 451 -21.41 0.74 -20.54
N GLY A 452 -20.11 0.75 -20.23
CA GLY A 452 -19.31 -0.44 -19.97
C GLY A 452 -19.65 -1.06 -18.61
N ALA A 453 -19.88 -0.25 -17.57
CA ALA A 453 -20.38 -0.74 -16.29
C ALA A 453 -21.78 -1.39 -16.42
N GLN A 454 -22.67 -0.81 -17.24
CA GLN A 454 -23.97 -1.41 -17.59
C GLN A 454 -23.83 -2.75 -18.34
N ALA A 455 -22.78 -2.92 -19.15
CA ALA A 455 -22.49 -4.20 -19.79
C ALA A 455 -21.92 -5.24 -18.80
N ILE A 456 -20.97 -4.85 -17.95
CA ILE A 456 -20.36 -5.72 -16.93
C ILE A 456 -21.41 -6.23 -15.93
N ALA A 457 -22.45 -5.44 -15.63
CA ALA A 457 -23.60 -5.86 -14.83
C ALA A 457 -24.37 -7.09 -15.39
N GLN A 458 -24.16 -7.46 -16.65
CA GLN A 458 -24.73 -8.68 -17.25
C GLN A 458 -23.97 -9.97 -16.85
N LEU A 459 -22.78 -9.87 -16.27
CA LEU A 459 -21.96 -11.00 -15.80
C LEU A 459 -22.45 -11.52 -14.44
N GLN A 460 -23.67 -12.07 -14.41
CA GLN A 460 -24.39 -12.45 -13.18
C GLN A 460 -23.70 -13.54 -12.33
N ASN A 461 -22.64 -14.19 -12.82
CA ASN A 461 -21.84 -15.17 -12.07
C ASN A 461 -20.69 -14.56 -11.26
N LEU A 462 -20.40 -13.26 -11.39
CA LEU A 462 -19.32 -12.60 -10.65
C LEU A 462 -19.52 -12.65 -9.13
N THR A 463 -18.48 -13.09 -8.42
CA THR A 463 -18.32 -13.02 -6.96
C THR A 463 -17.28 -11.99 -6.54
N SER A 464 -16.31 -11.66 -7.40
CA SER A 464 -15.36 -10.57 -7.22
C SER A 464 -15.30 -9.70 -8.45
N LEU A 465 -15.38 -8.38 -8.27
CA LEU A 465 -15.25 -7.39 -9.32
C LEU A 465 -14.44 -6.19 -8.80
N ASP A 466 -13.39 -5.84 -9.53
CA ASP A 466 -12.58 -4.64 -9.26
C ASP A 466 -12.56 -3.73 -10.50
N LEU A 467 -12.87 -2.46 -10.23
CA LEU A 467 -13.07 -1.37 -11.18
C LEU A 467 -12.47 -0.05 -10.64
N ASP A 468 -11.47 -0.10 -9.75
CA ASP A 468 -10.74 1.09 -9.29
C ASP A 468 -10.21 1.94 -10.46
N GLY A 469 -10.10 3.26 -10.27
CA GLY A 469 -9.43 4.16 -11.22
C GLY A 469 -10.07 4.22 -12.61
N ASN A 470 -11.40 4.10 -12.70
CA ASN A 470 -12.18 4.18 -13.93
C ASN A 470 -13.05 5.46 -13.99
N GLN A 471 -13.92 5.59 -14.99
CA GLN A 471 -14.74 6.77 -15.25
C GLN A 471 -16.24 6.57 -14.92
N ILE A 472 -16.58 5.58 -14.09
CA ILE A 472 -17.97 5.17 -13.80
C ILE A 472 -18.68 6.25 -12.97
N GLY A 473 -19.89 6.62 -13.39
CA GLY A 473 -20.78 7.56 -12.75
C GLY A 473 -21.97 6.89 -12.06
N ASP A 474 -23.11 7.60 -12.05
CA ASP A 474 -24.29 7.14 -11.32
C ASP A 474 -25.02 5.97 -12.01
N GLU A 475 -25.12 5.96 -13.35
CA GLU A 475 -25.89 4.92 -14.05
C GLU A 475 -25.15 3.58 -14.05
N GLY A 476 -23.82 3.60 -14.12
CA GLY A 476 -22.98 2.42 -14.02
C GLY A 476 -22.98 1.84 -12.60
N ALA A 477 -22.87 2.68 -11.57
CA ALA A 477 -23.03 2.24 -10.17
C ALA A 477 -24.39 1.57 -9.91
N GLN A 478 -25.47 2.13 -10.46
CA GLN A 478 -26.82 1.56 -10.43
C GLN A 478 -26.92 0.19 -11.13
N ALA A 479 -26.17 -0.02 -12.21
CA ALA A 479 -26.15 -1.30 -12.92
C ALA A 479 -25.33 -2.36 -12.16
N ILE A 480 -24.11 -2.01 -11.74
CA ILE A 480 -23.20 -2.89 -10.97
C ILE A 480 -23.88 -3.44 -9.71
N ALA A 481 -24.69 -2.62 -9.03
CA ALA A 481 -25.48 -2.99 -7.87
C ALA A 481 -26.41 -4.21 -8.08
N GLN A 482 -26.81 -4.49 -9.33
CA GLN A 482 -27.71 -5.58 -9.68
C GLN A 482 -27.02 -6.96 -9.60
N LEU A 483 -25.68 -7.03 -9.61
CA LEU A 483 -24.90 -8.27 -9.50
C LEU A 483 -25.10 -8.93 -8.12
N GLN A 484 -26.00 -9.91 -8.05
CA GLN A 484 -26.47 -10.51 -6.79
C GLN A 484 -25.45 -11.40 -6.07
N ASN A 485 -24.39 -11.84 -6.76
CA ASN A 485 -23.43 -12.82 -6.25
C ASN A 485 -22.11 -12.21 -5.72
N LEU A 486 -21.86 -10.91 -5.94
CA LEU A 486 -20.64 -10.24 -5.45
C LEU A 486 -20.50 -10.34 -3.93
N THR A 487 -19.35 -10.85 -3.48
CA THR A 487 -18.79 -10.75 -2.13
C THR A 487 -17.76 -9.63 -2.01
N SER A 488 -17.10 -9.27 -3.12
CA SER A 488 -16.13 -8.18 -3.20
C SER A 488 -16.47 -7.23 -4.34
N LEU A 489 -16.47 -5.92 -4.06
CA LEU A 489 -16.61 -4.87 -5.06
C LEU A 489 -15.66 -3.70 -4.74
N ASN A 490 -14.80 -3.35 -5.68
CA ASN A 490 -13.98 -2.14 -5.60
C ASN A 490 -14.43 -1.15 -6.68
N LEU A 491 -14.81 0.06 -6.25
CA LEU A 491 -15.24 1.19 -7.09
C LEU A 491 -14.49 2.46 -6.64
N HIS A 492 -13.24 2.31 -6.20
CA HIS A 492 -12.39 3.43 -5.82
C HIS A 492 -12.07 4.36 -7.00
N GLY A 493 -11.81 5.64 -6.76
CA GLY A 493 -11.26 6.54 -7.78
C GLY A 493 -12.14 6.77 -9.01
N ASN A 494 -13.46 6.59 -8.88
CA ASN A 494 -14.45 6.75 -9.96
C ASN A 494 -15.21 8.09 -9.82
N GLN A 495 -16.24 8.30 -10.66
CA GLN A 495 -16.99 9.56 -10.75
C GLN A 495 -18.37 9.51 -10.07
N ILE A 496 -18.67 8.45 -9.32
CA ILE A 496 -19.99 8.16 -8.72
C ILE A 496 -20.45 9.30 -7.80
N GLY A 497 -21.68 9.76 -7.96
CA GLY A 497 -22.32 10.79 -7.14
C GLY A 497 -23.27 10.20 -6.10
N ASP A 498 -24.13 11.07 -5.54
CA ASP A 498 -25.06 10.70 -4.47
C ASP A 498 -26.11 9.68 -4.92
N GLU A 499 -26.73 9.84 -6.10
CA GLU A 499 -27.86 8.99 -6.50
C GLU A 499 -27.40 7.59 -6.97
N GLY A 500 -26.20 7.49 -7.55
CA GLY A 500 -25.53 6.22 -7.84
C GLY A 500 -25.13 5.49 -6.58
N ALA A 501 -24.42 6.16 -5.66
CA ALA A 501 -24.02 5.59 -4.38
C ALA A 501 -25.23 5.17 -3.51
N LYS A 502 -26.30 5.97 -3.51
CA LYS A 502 -27.57 5.67 -2.84
C LYS A 502 -28.19 4.39 -3.37
N THR A 503 -28.44 4.34 -4.67
CA THR A 503 -29.10 3.19 -5.29
C THR A 503 -28.25 1.92 -5.16
N LEU A 504 -26.92 2.04 -5.25
CA LEU A 504 -25.97 0.97 -4.97
C LEU A 504 -26.11 0.45 -3.53
N LEU A 505 -26.06 1.32 -2.52
CA LEU A 505 -26.17 0.90 -1.12
C LEU A 505 -27.59 0.42 -0.74
N GLU A 506 -28.66 0.93 -1.36
CA GLU A 506 -30.02 0.38 -1.22
C GLU A 506 -30.13 -1.06 -1.75
N LEU A 507 -29.63 -1.31 -2.96
CA LEU A 507 -29.67 -2.63 -3.59
C LEU A 507 -28.75 -3.64 -2.87
N LEU A 508 -27.57 -3.21 -2.41
CA LEU A 508 -26.68 -4.01 -1.56
C LEU A 508 -27.29 -4.28 -0.17
N CYS A 509 -28.10 -3.38 0.36
CA CYS A 509 -28.85 -3.58 1.61
C CYS A 509 -30.05 -4.54 1.48
N SER A 510 -30.50 -4.86 0.26
CA SER A 510 -31.80 -5.47 0.00
C SER A 510 -31.94 -6.90 0.52
N LEU A 511 -33.09 -7.22 1.15
CA LEU A 511 -33.42 -8.56 1.66
C LEU A 511 -33.57 -9.64 0.57
N SER A 512 -33.59 -9.23 -0.71
CA SER A 512 -33.52 -10.10 -1.89
C SER A 512 -32.13 -10.69 -2.12
N ARG A 513 -31.07 -10.03 -1.64
CA ARG A 513 -29.68 -10.46 -1.87
C ARG A 513 -29.36 -11.67 -1.00
N LYS A 514 -28.93 -12.77 -1.64
CA LYS A 514 -28.63 -14.05 -0.95
C LYS A 514 -27.23 -14.13 -0.35
N ILE A 515 -26.31 -13.32 -0.84
CA ILE A 515 -24.89 -13.33 -0.50
C ILE A 515 -24.54 -11.93 0.01
N SER A 516 -24.01 -11.85 1.23
CA SER A 516 -23.60 -10.58 1.81
C SER A 516 -22.27 -10.14 1.20
N ILE A 517 -22.17 -8.86 0.85
CA ILE A 517 -20.92 -8.24 0.41
C ILE A 517 -20.02 -8.00 1.63
N THR A 518 -18.77 -8.44 1.57
CA THR A 518 -17.79 -8.34 2.67
C THR A 518 -16.77 -7.23 2.45
N TYR A 519 -16.40 -6.97 1.19
CA TYR A 519 -15.52 -5.86 0.79
C TYR A 519 -16.28 -4.91 -0.13
N LEU A 520 -16.30 -3.62 0.23
CA LEU A 520 -16.85 -2.54 -0.59
C LEU A 520 -15.99 -1.30 -0.42
N ASN A 521 -15.38 -0.83 -1.51
CA ASN A 521 -14.58 0.39 -1.50
C ASN A 521 -15.22 1.44 -2.42
N LEU A 522 -15.58 2.60 -1.84
CA LEU A 522 -16.22 3.74 -2.51
C LEU A 522 -15.44 5.05 -2.32
N LYS A 523 -14.22 4.99 -1.77
CA LYS A 523 -13.38 6.18 -1.52
C LYS A 523 -13.03 6.88 -2.84
N ASN A 524 -12.72 8.18 -2.78
CA ASN A 524 -12.37 9.01 -3.94
C ASN A 524 -13.42 8.97 -5.08
N ASN A 525 -14.70 9.13 -4.71
CA ASN A 525 -15.81 9.37 -5.63
C ASN A 525 -16.43 10.76 -5.37
N ASN A 526 -17.35 11.21 -6.23
CA ASN A 526 -18.04 12.50 -6.15
C ASN A 526 -19.18 12.56 -5.10
N ILE A 527 -19.28 11.57 -4.22
CA ILE A 527 -20.31 11.44 -3.18
C ILE A 527 -20.21 12.61 -2.17
N SER A 528 -21.36 13.24 -1.88
CA SER A 528 -21.50 14.33 -0.92
C SER A 528 -21.88 13.83 0.48
N GLY A 529 -21.76 14.69 1.49
CA GLY A 529 -22.09 14.35 2.87
C GLY A 529 -23.60 14.27 3.17
N LEU A 530 -24.47 14.63 2.22
CA LEU A 530 -25.91 14.77 2.43
C LEU A 530 -26.62 13.42 2.67
N MET A 531 -26.19 12.37 1.97
CA MET A 531 -26.72 11.01 2.06
C MET A 531 -26.01 10.20 3.15
N LEU A 532 -24.69 10.27 3.17
CA LEU A 532 -23.83 9.58 4.12
C LEU A 532 -22.51 10.36 4.26
N LEU A 533 -22.03 10.54 5.49
CA LEU A 533 -20.80 11.30 5.74
C LEU A 533 -19.59 10.62 5.08
N LYS A 534 -18.75 11.39 4.40
CA LYS A 534 -17.53 10.91 3.72
C LYS A 534 -16.60 10.10 4.64
N GLU A 535 -16.53 10.44 5.93
CA GLU A 535 -15.75 9.72 6.94
C GLU A 535 -16.21 8.27 7.15
N VAL A 536 -17.48 7.97 6.94
CA VAL A 536 -18.03 6.60 7.02
C VAL A 536 -17.60 5.77 5.81
N LEU A 537 -17.43 6.41 4.64
CA LEU A 537 -16.91 5.78 3.43
C LEU A 537 -15.38 5.60 3.46
N ASP A 538 -14.66 6.12 4.47
CA ASP A 538 -13.21 5.94 4.61
C ASP A 538 -12.82 4.54 5.16
N THR A 539 -13.56 3.50 4.79
CA THR A 539 -13.23 2.09 5.04
C THR A 539 -13.46 1.23 3.79
N THR A 540 -13.09 -0.05 3.85
CA THR A 540 -13.48 -1.08 2.87
C THR A 540 -14.42 -2.14 3.47
N ASP A 541 -14.77 -1.97 4.75
CA ASP A 541 -15.68 -2.78 5.53
C ASP A 541 -17.14 -2.54 5.10
N ALA A 542 -17.61 -3.40 4.20
CA ALA A 542 -18.93 -3.26 3.59
C ALA A 542 -20.08 -3.31 4.62
N GLN A 543 -19.94 -4.10 5.70
CA GLN A 543 -21.00 -4.22 6.70
C GLN A 543 -21.12 -2.93 7.52
N SER A 544 -20.00 -2.29 7.87
CA SER A 544 -20.00 -1.00 8.57
C SER A 544 -20.58 0.13 7.71
N ILE A 545 -20.23 0.18 6.40
CA ILE A 545 -20.82 1.13 5.45
C ILE A 545 -22.35 0.93 5.34
N LEU A 546 -22.82 -0.32 5.13
CA LEU A 546 -24.24 -0.63 4.97
C LEU A 546 -25.05 -0.43 6.26
N ALA A 547 -24.46 -0.70 7.44
CA ALA A 547 -25.09 -0.46 8.73
C ALA A 547 -25.31 1.04 8.98
N ALA A 548 -24.30 1.86 8.70
CA ALA A 548 -24.42 3.31 8.78
C ALA A 548 -25.42 3.88 7.75
N TYR A 549 -25.38 3.42 6.50
CA TYR A 549 -26.33 3.87 5.48
C TYR A 549 -27.78 3.62 5.90
N ARG A 550 -28.09 2.42 6.43
CA ARG A 550 -29.42 2.11 7.01
C ARG A 550 -29.81 3.10 8.10
N ARG A 551 -28.92 3.36 9.07
CA ARG A 551 -29.18 4.32 10.16
C ARG A 551 -29.48 5.73 9.65
N PHE A 552 -28.70 6.24 8.68
CA PHE A 552 -28.93 7.57 8.10
C PHE A 552 -30.28 7.63 7.38
N THR A 553 -30.56 6.65 6.52
CA THR A 553 -31.82 6.55 5.75
C THR A 553 -33.05 6.44 6.66
N ASP A 554 -32.97 5.66 7.74
CA ASP A 554 -34.10 5.50 8.67
C ASP A 554 -34.27 6.71 9.60
N SER A 555 -33.17 7.40 9.96
CA SER A 555 -33.24 8.69 10.68
C SER A 555 -33.88 9.79 9.82
N GLU A 556 -33.57 9.84 8.52
CA GLU A 556 -34.20 10.77 7.57
C GLU A 556 -35.72 10.53 7.47
N LYS A 557 -36.15 9.26 7.27
CA LYS A 557 -37.58 8.89 7.23
C LYS A 557 -38.33 9.26 8.50
N GLN A 558 -37.67 9.18 9.65
CA GLN A 558 -38.24 9.54 10.95
C GLN A 558 -38.22 11.05 11.24
N GLN A 559 -37.52 11.86 10.44
CA GLN A 559 -37.16 13.25 10.77
C GLN A 559 -36.40 13.34 12.12
N ASN A 560 -35.54 12.36 12.36
CA ASN A 560 -34.79 12.12 13.60
C ASN A 560 -33.27 12.33 13.38
N ASN A 561 -32.94 13.27 12.49
CA ASN A 561 -31.61 13.73 12.18
C ASN A 561 -31.52 15.26 12.36
N GLU A 562 -30.33 15.73 12.72
CA GLU A 562 -30.04 17.16 12.86
C GLU A 562 -28.68 17.47 12.23
N PRO A 563 -28.45 18.68 11.68
CA PRO A 563 -27.11 19.13 11.31
C PRO A 563 -26.10 18.95 12.45
N LEU A 564 -24.85 18.62 12.10
CA LEU A 564 -23.75 18.56 13.07
C LEU A 564 -23.56 19.91 13.78
N ASN A 565 -23.52 21.02 13.01
CA ASN A 565 -23.34 22.39 13.51
C ASN A 565 -22.08 22.58 14.38
N GLU A 566 -21.01 21.84 14.10
CA GLU A 566 -19.69 22.02 14.72
C GLU A 566 -18.61 22.18 13.66
N ALA A 567 -17.61 23.03 13.92
CA ALA A 567 -16.47 23.23 13.03
C ALA A 567 -15.16 23.44 13.81
N LYS A 568 -14.03 23.05 13.21
CA LYS A 568 -12.69 23.29 13.79
C LYS A 568 -12.19 24.68 13.36
N LEU A 569 -11.68 25.47 14.31
CA LEU A 569 -10.99 26.74 14.02
C LEU A 569 -9.50 26.60 14.38
N LEU A 570 -8.65 26.45 13.37
CA LEU A 570 -7.20 26.30 13.55
C LEU A 570 -6.50 27.66 13.45
N VAL A 571 -5.81 28.06 14.51
CA VAL A 571 -5.17 29.39 14.60
C VAL A 571 -3.65 29.23 14.58
N VAL A 572 -3.07 29.47 13.40
CA VAL A 572 -1.66 29.18 13.06
C VAL A 572 -0.88 30.46 12.79
N GLY A 573 0.45 30.38 12.73
CA GLY A 573 1.34 31.54 12.64
C GLY A 573 2.51 31.47 13.61
N HIS A 574 3.49 32.35 13.43
CA HIS A 574 4.78 32.33 14.15
C HIS A 574 4.64 32.63 15.67
N GLU A 575 5.73 32.49 16.43
CA GLU A 575 5.82 33.01 17.80
C GLU A 575 5.63 34.55 17.84
N ASP A 576 4.96 35.03 18.89
CA ASP A 576 4.65 36.45 19.14
C ASP A 576 3.94 37.21 17.99
N VAL A 577 3.07 36.52 17.23
CA VAL A 577 2.06 37.18 16.36
C VAL A 577 0.75 37.53 17.11
N GLY A 578 0.61 37.09 18.36
CA GLY A 578 -0.53 37.42 19.24
C GLY A 578 -1.77 36.54 19.09
N LYS A 579 -1.60 35.24 18.78
CA LYS A 579 -2.71 34.30 18.51
C LYS A 579 -3.64 34.09 19.71
N THR A 580 -3.08 33.73 20.87
CA THR A 580 -3.82 33.54 22.13
C THR A 580 -4.60 34.80 22.53
N SER A 581 -3.98 35.98 22.36
CA SER A 581 -4.60 37.28 22.63
C SER A 581 -5.74 37.61 21.63
N LEU A 582 -5.61 37.18 20.37
CA LEU A 582 -6.65 37.30 19.34
C LEU A 582 -7.84 36.40 19.66
N ILE A 583 -7.58 35.15 20.07
CA ILE A 583 -8.61 34.17 20.46
C ILE A 583 -9.41 34.66 21.66
N LYS A 584 -8.73 35.15 22.72
CA LYS A 584 -9.39 35.73 23.90
C LYS A 584 -10.25 36.95 23.59
N PHE A 585 -9.83 37.81 22.66
CA PHE A 585 -10.65 38.94 22.22
C PHE A 585 -11.86 38.48 21.41
N LEU A 586 -11.69 37.52 20.49
CA LEU A 586 -12.79 36.91 19.74
C LEU A 586 -13.82 36.27 20.69
N ALA A 587 -13.39 35.36 21.57
CA ALA A 587 -14.25 34.60 22.48
C ALA A 587 -14.89 35.47 23.57
N LYS A 588 -14.07 36.19 24.35
CA LYS A 588 -14.47 36.81 25.62
C LYS A 588 -14.48 38.34 25.61
N GLY A 589 -14.00 38.97 24.53
CA GLY A 589 -13.79 40.43 24.48
C GLY A 589 -12.60 40.91 25.31
N GLU A 590 -11.72 40.00 25.74
CA GLU A 590 -10.54 40.31 26.55
C GLU A 590 -9.41 40.88 25.67
N THR A 591 -9.00 42.12 25.96
CA THR A 591 -7.84 42.76 25.31
C THR A 591 -6.52 42.18 25.82
N CYS A 592 -5.49 42.14 24.98
CA CYS A 592 -4.15 41.61 25.25
C CYS A 592 -3.59 41.98 26.64
N ASP A 593 -3.12 40.97 27.38
CA ASP A 593 -2.40 41.14 28.65
C ASP A 593 -0.88 41.18 28.40
N PRO A 594 -0.16 42.26 28.80
CA PRO A 594 1.30 42.32 28.71
C PRO A 594 2.07 41.29 29.56
N GLN A 595 1.39 40.56 30.47
CA GLN A 595 1.96 39.44 31.22
C GLN A 595 1.53 38.06 30.69
N GLU A 596 0.85 38.00 29.54
CA GLU A 596 0.47 36.75 28.88
C GLU A 596 1.71 35.90 28.57
N LYS A 597 1.77 34.69 29.16
CA LYS A 597 2.82 33.72 28.87
C LYS A 597 2.62 33.17 27.45
N LYS A 598 3.72 32.94 26.73
CA LYS A 598 3.70 32.23 25.45
C LYS A 598 2.98 30.88 25.62
N THR A 599 2.03 30.58 24.74
CA THR A 599 1.44 29.24 24.62
C THR A 599 2.53 28.24 24.22
N VAL A 600 2.50 27.10 24.90
CA VAL A 600 3.41 25.95 24.76
C VAL A 600 2.51 24.77 24.44
N GLY A 601 2.75 24.07 23.33
CA GLY A 601 1.85 23.02 22.86
C GLY A 601 0.76 23.48 21.92
N VAL A 602 -0.14 22.55 21.61
CA VAL A 602 -1.44 22.82 21.01
C VAL A 602 -2.45 22.96 22.14
N ASP A 603 -3.30 23.97 22.07
CA ASP A 603 -4.04 24.46 23.23
C ASP A 603 -5.53 24.66 22.90
N ILE A 604 -6.33 23.68 23.33
CA ILE A 604 -7.76 23.55 23.04
C ILE A 604 -8.55 24.09 24.24
N ARG A 605 -8.61 25.43 24.39
CA ARG A 605 -9.17 26.06 25.58
C ARG A 605 -10.64 26.47 25.50
N GLU A 606 -11.14 26.83 24.31
CA GLU A 606 -12.38 27.60 24.20
C GLU A 606 -13.26 27.10 23.05
N LYS A 607 -14.51 26.76 23.37
CA LYS A 607 -15.61 26.65 22.41
C LYS A 607 -16.26 28.03 22.25
N ILE A 608 -16.59 28.44 21.03
CA ILE A 608 -17.40 29.64 20.76
C ILE A 608 -18.71 29.25 20.11
N GLU A 609 -19.81 29.72 20.68
CA GLU A 609 -21.15 29.63 20.08
C GLU A 609 -21.42 30.85 19.18
N THR A 610 -21.62 30.62 17.88
CA THR A 610 -21.73 31.70 16.89
C THR A 610 -23.00 32.53 17.00
N HIS A 611 -24.02 32.09 17.76
CA HIS A 611 -25.22 32.90 18.03
C HIS A 611 -24.88 34.24 18.73
N THR A 612 -23.70 34.35 19.34
CA THR A 612 -23.20 35.59 19.93
C THR A 612 -22.65 36.59 18.90
N TRP A 613 -22.46 36.17 17.65
CA TRP A 613 -21.81 36.93 16.56
C TRP A 613 -22.72 37.16 15.34
N ALA A 614 -23.69 36.26 15.11
CA ALA A 614 -24.53 36.20 13.92
C ALA A 614 -26.04 36.39 14.24
N PRO A 615 -26.93 36.57 13.24
CA PRO A 615 -28.37 36.69 13.46
C PRO A 615 -29.02 35.45 14.08
N GLU A 616 -30.25 35.62 14.58
CA GLU A 616 -31.05 34.54 15.17
C GLU A 616 -31.18 33.31 14.24
N ASN A 617 -31.26 32.12 14.84
CA ASN A 617 -31.26 30.78 14.21
C ASN A 617 -29.91 30.25 13.68
N THR A 618 -28.76 30.80 14.07
CA THR A 618 -27.43 30.32 13.61
C THR A 618 -26.43 29.97 14.73
N ASN A 619 -26.68 28.86 15.45
CA ASN A 619 -25.76 28.36 16.48
C ASN A 619 -24.85 27.22 15.97
N ILE A 620 -23.68 27.59 15.44
CA ILE A 620 -22.54 26.69 15.20
C ILE A 620 -21.60 26.76 16.42
N ILE A 621 -21.01 25.62 16.78
CA ILE A 621 -19.94 25.54 17.79
C ILE A 621 -18.59 25.53 17.09
N LEU A 622 -17.76 26.54 17.37
CA LEU A 622 -16.37 26.60 16.94
C LEU A 622 -15.46 25.99 18.01
N ASN A 623 -14.85 24.85 17.67
CA ASN A 623 -13.84 24.18 18.49
C ASN A 623 -12.45 24.76 18.12
N ILE A 624 -11.85 25.56 19.02
CA ILE A 624 -10.64 26.34 18.70
C ILE A 624 -9.35 25.60 19.09
N TRP A 625 -8.37 25.64 18.19
CA TRP A 625 -7.03 25.10 18.36
C TRP A 625 -5.99 26.24 18.26
N ASP A 626 -5.46 26.71 19.40
CA ASP A 626 -4.32 27.65 19.42
C ASP A 626 -3.01 26.87 19.31
N PHE A 627 -2.27 27.08 18.23
CA PHE A 627 -0.98 26.41 18.02
C PHE A 627 0.15 27.26 18.58
N GLY A 628 0.89 26.75 19.58
CA GLY A 628 2.16 27.35 19.99
C GLY A 628 3.06 27.58 18.77
N GLY A 629 3.46 28.82 18.52
CA GLY A 629 4.07 29.25 17.24
C GLY A 629 5.49 28.75 16.95
N GLN A 630 5.90 27.67 17.62
CA GLN A 630 7.26 27.13 17.58
C GLN A 630 7.42 26.29 16.30
N LEU A 631 8.40 26.63 15.45
CA LEU A 631 8.61 26.14 14.08
C LEU A 631 8.91 24.63 13.90
N MET A 632 8.77 23.83 14.95
CA MET A 632 9.33 22.47 15.07
C MET A 632 8.26 21.35 14.97
N MET A 633 7.05 21.62 14.48
CA MET A 633 5.91 20.67 14.64
C MET A 633 4.91 20.57 13.48
N HIS A 634 5.36 20.75 12.23
CA HIS A 634 4.51 20.45 11.07
C HIS A 634 4.00 18.99 11.05
N GLN A 635 4.72 18.04 11.69
CA GLN A 635 4.30 16.63 11.78
C GLN A 635 3.18 16.35 12.80
N THR A 636 3.18 16.96 13.99
CA THR A 636 2.11 16.74 14.99
C THR A 636 0.87 17.58 14.72
N HIS A 637 0.99 18.68 13.97
CA HIS A 637 -0.17 19.49 13.57
C HIS A 637 -1.10 18.73 12.60
N ARG A 638 -0.59 17.73 11.88
CA ARG A 638 -1.34 16.84 10.97
C ARG A 638 -2.50 16.08 11.62
N PHE A 639 -2.46 15.85 12.94
CA PHE A 639 -3.61 15.28 13.70
C PHE A 639 -4.85 16.19 13.64
N PHE A 640 -4.67 17.48 13.38
CA PHE A 640 -5.70 18.51 13.53
C PHE A 640 -6.00 19.25 12.23
N PHE A 641 -5.03 19.31 11.31
CA PHE A 641 -5.21 19.82 9.96
C PHE A 641 -6.05 18.82 9.16
N THR A 642 -7.38 18.93 9.28
CA THR A 642 -8.34 18.14 8.51
C THR A 642 -9.17 19.02 7.58
N GLU A 643 -9.90 18.37 6.66
CA GLU A 643 -11.11 18.93 6.06
C GLU A 643 -12.13 19.36 7.15
N ARG A 644 -13.20 20.06 6.75
CA ARG A 644 -14.24 20.62 7.67
C ARG A 644 -13.68 21.62 8.70
N SER A 645 -12.67 22.39 8.31
CA SER A 645 -11.95 23.33 9.18
C SER A 645 -11.88 24.74 8.60
N LEU A 646 -11.88 25.76 9.46
CA LEU A 646 -11.56 27.14 9.11
C LEU A 646 -10.17 27.50 9.65
N TYR A 647 -9.29 28.00 8.79
CA TYR A 647 -7.90 28.33 9.15
C TYR A 647 -7.68 29.84 9.28
N LEU A 648 -7.14 30.27 10.43
CA LEU A 648 -6.66 31.63 10.65
C LEU A 648 -5.12 31.64 10.63
N ILE A 649 -4.52 32.17 9.56
CA ILE A 649 -3.07 32.43 9.52
C ILE A 649 -2.84 33.82 10.13
N VAL A 650 -2.32 33.87 11.35
CA VAL A 650 -2.02 35.11 12.06
C VAL A 650 -0.59 35.55 11.77
N LEU A 651 -0.43 36.77 11.26
CA LEU A 651 0.85 37.39 10.90
C LEU A 651 1.04 38.69 11.69
N SER A 652 2.29 39.09 11.93
CA SER A 652 2.63 40.36 12.58
C SER A 652 2.89 41.48 11.56
N ASP A 653 2.18 42.60 11.65
CA ASP A 653 2.39 43.77 10.76
C ASP A 653 3.77 44.45 10.95
N ARG A 654 4.54 44.02 11.95
CA ARG A 654 5.81 44.63 12.41
C ARG A 654 7.07 44.20 11.63
N THR A 655 7.01 43.17 10.77
CA THR A 655 8.16 42.70 9.98
C THR A 655 7.76 42.16 8.60
N GLU A 656 8.67 42.25 7.63
CA GLU A 656 8.52 41.61 6.32
C GLU A 656 8.82 40.09 6.33
N ASP A 657 9.45 39.55 7.38
CA ASP A 657 9.79 38.11 7.45
C ASP A 657 8.53 37.21 7.39
N GLU A 658 7.38 37.74 7.85
CA GLU A 658 6.08 37.08 7.78
C GLU A 658 5.62 36.78 6.35
N LYS A 659 6.22 37.42 5.32
CA LYS A 659 5.99 37.05 3.91
C LYS A 659 6.36 35.59 3.65
N LYS A 660 7.42 35.07 4.28
CA LYS A 660 7.84 33.66 4.15
C LYS A 660 6.94 32.75 5.01
N SER A 661 6.64 33.19 6.23
CA SER A 661 5.70 32.54 7.16
C SER A 661 4.36 32.23 6.49
N ALA A 662 3.76 33.22 5.82
CA ALA A 662 2.49 33.08 5.11
C ALA A 662 2.49 31.96 4.05
N HIS A 663 3.50 31.91 3.17
CA HIS A 663 3.60 30.88 2.13
C HIS A 663 3.80 29.48 2.72
N SER A 664 4.59 29.36 3.80
CA SER A 664 4.81 28.07 4.49
C SER A 664 3.51 27.51 5.08
N TRP A 665 2.73 28.36 5.77
CA TRP A 665 1.43 27.96 6.31
C TRP A 665 0.41 27.64 5.21
N LEU A 666 0.34 28.43 4.13
CA LEU A 666 -0.57 28.17 3.01
C LEU A 666 -0.30 26.82 2.34
N ARG A 667 0.96 26.47 2.06
CA ARG A 667 1.33 25.15 1.52
C ARG A 667 0.96 24.01 2.48
N THR A 668 1.22 24.17 3.78
CA THR A 668 0.86 23.18 4.81
C THR A 668 -0.66 22.96 4.89
N ILE A 669 -1.46 24.02 4.74
CA ILE A 669 -2.93 23.91 4.72
C ILE A 669 -3.41 23.26 3.42
N GLN A 670 -2.85 23.63 2.27
CA GLN A 670 -3.24 23.08 0.98
C GLN A 670 -3.06 21.55 0.90
N SER A 671 -1.99 21.00 1.50
CA SER A 671 -1.74 19.54 1.49
C SER A 671 -2.60 18.74 2.47
N HIS A 672 -3.04 19.33 3.59
CA HIS A 672 -3.71 18.60 4.67
C HIS A 672 -5.18 19.03 4.92
N GLY A 673 -5.47 20.33 4.85
CA GLY A 673 -6.83 20.88 4.89
C GLY A 673 -7.54 20.93 3.53
N ARG A 674 -6.81 20.72 2.42
CA ARG A 674 -7.30 20.81 1.03
C ARG A 674 -8.02 22.15 0.78
N GLU A 675 -9.25 22.12 0.26
CA GLU A 675 -10.06 23.31 -0.08
C GLU A 675 -10.59 24.09 1.14
N SER A 676 -10.30 23.64 2.36
CA SER A 676 -10.73 24.31 3.60
C SER A 676 -10.37 25.81 3.59
N PRO A 677 -11.32 26.70 3.96
CA PRO A 677 -11.12 28.15 3.84
C PRO A 677 -10.02 28.70 4.75
N VAL A 678 -9.33 29.73 4.24
CA VAL A 678 -8.25 30.44 4.91
C VAL A 678 -8.56 31.93 5.04
N ILE A 679 -8.39 32.49 6.24
CA ILE A 679 -8.39 33.92 6.50
C ILE A 679 -6.99 34.31 6.98
N ILE A 680 -6.38 35.32 6.35
CA ILE A 680 -5.05 35.81 6.73
C ILE A 680 -5.22 37.07 7.60
N VAL A 681 -4.86 36.96 8.87
CA VAL A 681 -5.07 37.97 9.90
C VAL A 681 -3.76 38.71 10.20
N ILE A 682 -3.64 39.95 9.74
CA ILE A 682 -2.47 40.81 9.96
C ILE A 682 -2.68 41.60 11.27
N ASN A 683 -2.20 41.02 12.37
CA ASN A 683 -2.37 41.52 13.72
C ASN A 683 -1.31 42.59 14.07
N LYS A 684 -1.54 43.29 15.20
CA LYS A 684 -0.69 44.39 15.72
C LYS A 684 -0.60 45.60 14.76
N SER A 685 -1.63 45.80 13.93
CA SER A 685 -1.71 46.85 12.90
C SER A 685 -1.89 48.29 13.45
N ASP A 686 -2.11 48.46 14.76
CA ASP A 686 -2.37 49.75 15.41
C ASP A 686 -1.09 50.52 15.81
N GLU A 687 0.06 49.87 15.85
CA GLU A 687 1.32 50.42 16.37
C GLU A 687 2.07 51.36 15.39
N GLY A 688 1.39 51.85 14.35
CA GLY A 688 1.89 52.89 13.45
C GLY A 688 3.04 52.48 12.51
N LYS A 689 3.35 51.18 12.41
CA LYS A 689 4.37 50.62 11.52
C LYS A 689 3.75 49.61 10.55
N GLN A 690 2.89 50.07 9.65
CA GLN A 690 2.36 49.24 8.56
C GLN A 690 3.50 48.85 7.62
N SER A 691 4.11 47.69 7.86
CA SER A 691 5.33 47.23 7.18
C SER A 691 5.14 45.94 6.40
N LEU A 692 4.16 45.11 6.76
CA LEU A 692 3.87 43.88 6.03
C LEU A 692 3.01 44.18 4.78
N GLN A 693 3.67 44.23 3.61
CA GLN A 693 3.02 44.28 2.30
C GLN A 693 3.02 42.90 1.63
N LEU A 694 1.84 42.29 1.47
CA LEU A 694 1.66 41.01 0.79
C LEU A 694 1.19 41.22 -0.67
N ASN A 695 1.56 40.31 -1.56
CA ASN A 695 0.96 40.25 -2.90
C ASN A 695 -0.40 39.53 -2.81
N GLU A 696 -1.41 40.22 -2.27
CA GLU A 696 -2.73 39.64 -1.98
C GLU A 696 -3.41 39.04 -3.22
N VAL A 697 -3.21 39.64 -4.40
CA VAL A 697 -3.76 39.18 -5.68
C VAL A 697 -3.04 37.94 -6.19
N GLY A 698 -1.70 37.88 -6.05
CA GLY A 698 -0.94 36.66 -6.37
C GLY A 698 -1.31 35.51 -5.45
N LEU A 699 -1.27 35.74 -4.14
CA LEU A 699 -1.64 34.74 -3.13
C LEU A 699 -3.04 34.17 -3.34
N LYS A 700 -4.05 34.99 -3.66
CA LYS A 700 -5.42 34.51 -3.97
C LYS A 700 -5.54 33.77 -5.30
N LYS A 701 -4.60 33.95 -6.23
CA LYS A 701 -4.54 33.20 -7.49
C LYS A 701 -3.85 31.85 -7.30
N ASP A 702 -2.81 31.83 -6.46
CA ASP A 702 -2.00 30.64 -6.19
C ASP A 702 -2.66 29.73 -5.12
N TYR A 703 -3.47 30.30 -4.22
CA TYR A 703 -4.24 29.63 -3.18
C TYR A 703 -5.70 30.16 -3.18
N PRO A 704 -6.62 29.54 -3.96
CA PRO A 704 -7.98 30.06 -4.16
C PRO A 704 -8.86 30.02 -2.91
N ASN A 705 -8.55 29.15 -1.94
CA ASN A 705 -9.24 29.03 -0.65
C ASN A 705 -8.99 30.22 0.32
N ILE A 706 -8.15 31.20 -0.04
CA ILE A 706 -7.99 32.44 0.75
C ILE A 706 -9.24 33.32 0.59
N ILE A 707 -10.07 33.40 1.63
CA ILE A 707 -11.24 34.28 1.72
C ILE A 707 -10.81 35.75 1.65
N CYS A 708 -9.94 36.19 2.56
CA CYS A 708 -9.50 37.58 2.65
C CYS A 708 -8.23 37.77 3.48
N PHE A 709 -7.62 38.94 3.32
CA PHE A 709 -6.64 39.51 4.22
C PHE A 709 -7.37 40.52 5.13
N HIS A 710 -7.20 40.42 6.44
CA HIS A 710 -7.89 41.28 7.41
C HIS A 710 -6.91 41.82 8.45
N ARG A 711 -6.97 43.12 8.74
CA ARG A 711 -6.04 43.80 9.65
C ARG A 711 -6.66 43.99 11.03
N THR A 712 -5.97 43.53 12.06
CA THR A 712 -6.49 43.52 13.44
C THR A 712 -5.52 44.13 14.45
N SER A 713 -6.06 44.40 15.64
CA SER A 713 -5.29 44.65 16.84
C SER A 713 -6.00 44.06 18.07
N CYS A 714 -5.21 43.52 19.00
CA CYS A 714 -5.69 43.04 20.29
C CYS A 714 -5.54 44.07 21.44
N THR A 715 -5.16 45.32 21.15
CA THR A 715 -4.90 46.36 22.16
C THR A 715 -6.20 47.05 22.63
N LYS A 716 -6.08 48.12 23.42
CA LYS A 716 -7.22 48.92 23.91
C LYS A 716 -7.45 50.13 23.01
N GLY A 717 -8.46 50.06 22.14
CA GLY A 717 -8.86 51.18 21.28
C GLY A 717 -10.10 50.88 20.46
N GLU A 718 -10.64 51.91 19.81
CA GLU A 718 -11.81 51.79 18.94
C GLU A 718 -11.49 50.94 17.69
N PHE A 719 -10.33 51.16 17.06
CA PHE A 719 -9.84 50.33 15.95
C PHE A 719 -9.74 48.85 16.32
N ALA A 720 -9.16 48.54 17.49
CA ALA A 720 -9.04 47.16 17.97
C ALA A 720 -10.41 46.48 18.02
N LYS A 721 -11.38 47.09 18.72
CA LYS A 721 -12.76 46.57 18.78
C LYS A 721 -13.40 46.43 17.40
N GLN A 722 -13.38 47.49 16.56
CA GLN A 722 -13.96 47.45 15.21
C GLN A 722 -13.33 46.36 14.34
N SER A 723 -12.03 46.11 14.48
CA SER A 723 -11.31 45.08 13.72
C SER A 723 -11.70 43.66 14.15
N ILE A 724 -11.93 43.43 15.45
CA ILE A 724 -12.38 42.14 15.98
C ILE A 724 -13.86 41.89 15.65
N ASP A 725 -14.72 42.91 15.80
CA ASP A 725 -16.14 42.81 15.41
C ASP A 725 -16.28 42.54 13.89
N SER A 726 -15.40 43.13 13.07
CA SER A 726 -15.34 42.82 11.62
C SER A 726 -14.83 41.41 11.33
N LEU A 727 -13.84 40.91 12.09
CA LEU A 727 -13.34 39.53 11.92
C LEU A 727 -14.41 38.50 12.28
N LYS A 728 -15.26 38.77 13.28
CA LYS A 728 -16.41 37.91 13.61
C LYS A 728 -17.38 37.79 12.45
N ILE A 729 -17.72 38.90 11.79
CA ILE A 729 -18.58 38.92 10.60
C ILE A 729 -17.95 38.10 9.46
N ILE A 730 -16.65 38.24 9.22
CA ILE A 730 -15.92 37.45 8.22
C ILE A 730 -15.96 35.95 8.54
N ILE A 731 -15.67 35.56 9.79
CA ILE A 731 -15.72 34.15 10.23
C ILE A 731 -17.13 33.59 10.09
N SER A 732 -18.17 34.30 10.54
CA SER A 732 -19.55 33.90 10.33
C SER A 732 -19.89 33.76 8.84
N THR A 733 -19.46 34.69 7.99
CA THR A 733 -19.70 34.60 6.53
C THR A 733 -19.03 33.37 5.91
N ALA A 734 -17.84 32.97 6.39
CA ALA A 734 -17.15 31.76 5.94
C ALA A 734 -17.90 30.47 6.34
N LEU A 735 -18.46 30.43 7.55
CA LEU A 735 -19.16 29.26 8.10
C LEU A 735 -20.54 29.04 7.47
N PHE A 736 -21.22 30.12 7.06
CA PHE A 736 -22.52 30.05 6.39
C PHE A 736 -22.42 30.11 4.85
N ASN A 737 -21.21 29.94 4.28
CA ASN A 737 -21.04 29.86 2.83
C ASN A 737 -21.08 28.39 2.37
N GLU A 738 -22.16 28.03 1.67
CA GLU A 738 -22.38 26.71 1.07
C GLU A 738 -21.30 26.32 0.04
N GLU A 739 -20.51 27.27 -0.48
CA GLU A 739 -19.35 26.99 -1.35
C GLU A 739 -18.07 26.64 -0.58
N GLN A 740 -18.02 26.80 0.76
CA GLN A 740 -16.76 26.72 1.54
C GLN A 740 -16.77 25.69 2.67
N LEU A 741 -17.85 25.58 3.44
CA LEU A 741 -17.94 24.66 4.59
C LEU A 741 -19.34 24.03 4.74
N LYS A 742 -19.98 23.70 3.60
CA LYS A 742 -21.30 23.05 3.55
C LYS A 742 -21.44 21.85 4.50
N GLU A 743 -20.37 21.09 4.68
CA GLU A 743 -20.39 19.86 5.45
C GLU A 743 -20.58 20.07 6.98
N ILE A 744 -20.50 21.30 7.49
CA ILE A 744 -20.94 21.62 8.87
C ILE A 744 -22.44 21.33 9.04
N HIS A 745 -23.21 21.47 7.95
CA HIS A 745 -24.65 21.30 7.92
C HIS A 745 -25.10 19.89 7.50
N ASP A 746 -24.16 18.97 7.23
CA ASP A 746 -24.50 17.57 6.94
C ASP A 746 -25.32 16.97 8.11
N PRO A 747 -26.45 16.30 7.83
CA PRO A 747 -27.34 15.79 8.86
C PRO A 747 -26.77 14.51 9.49
N ILE A 748 -26.82 14.42 10.82
CA ILE A 748 -26.42 13.24 11.58
C ILE A 748 -27.60 12.64 12.36
N PRO A 749 -27.67 11.30 12.52
CA PRO A 749 -28.65 10.65 13.37
C PRO A 749 -28.62 11.18 14.81
N ASN A 750 -29.78 11.44 15.40
CA ASN A 750 -29.85 11.92 16.79
C ASN A 750 -29.29 10.90 17.81
N SER A 751 -29.35 9.59 17.50
CA SER A 751 -28.66 8.56 18.29
C SER A 751 -27.14 8.70 18.25
N TRP A 752 -26.56 9.02 17.09
CA TRP A 752 -25.13 9.28 16.93
C TRP A 752 -24.72 10.58 17.64
N LYS A 753 -25.55 11.63 17.53
CA LYS A 753 -25.36 12.92 18.22
C LYS A 753 -25.40 12.76 19.75
N ARG A 754 -26.33 11.96 20.29
CA ARG A 754 -26.39 11.59 21.71
C ARG A 754 -25.10 10.91 22.18
N VAL A 755 -24.62 9.91 21.44
CA VAL A 755 -23.41 9.15 21.81
C VAL A 755 -22.14 10.00 21.66
N LYS A 756 -22.03 10.84 20.61
CA LYS A 756 -20.95 11.85 20.49
C LYS A 756 -20.83 12.68 21.76
N ASN A 757 -21.90 13.37 22.12
CA ASN A 757 -21.88 14.32 23.23
C ASN A 757 -21.60 13.60 24.56
N SER A 758 -22.19 12.42 24.75
CA SER A 758 -21.95 11.59 25.95
C SER A 758 -20.51 11.08 26.05
N LEU A 759 -19.87 10.76 24.92
CA LEU A 759 -18.46 10.34 24.89
C LEU A 759 -17.53 11.52 25.12
N GLU A 760 -17.87 12.70 24.59
CA GLU A 760 -17.11 13.95 24.76
C GLU A 760 -17.12 14.42 26.24
N ASP A 761 -18.29 14.39 26.90
CA ASP A 761 -18.41 14.67 28.34
C ASP A 761 -17.64 13.65 29.20
N GLN A 762 -17.50 12.40 28.76
CA GLN A 762 -16.70 11.39 29.46
C GLN A 762 -15.20 11.50 29.17
N SER A 763 -14.79 11.85 27.95
CA SER A 763 -13.38 12.00 27.58
C SER A 763 -12.75 13.23 28.25
N ALA A 764 -13.55 14.26 28.53
CA ALA A 764 -13.16 15.40 29.36
C ALA A 764 -12.89 15.04 30.83
N GLN A 765 -13.36 13.87 31.30
CA GLN A 765 -13.15 13.37 32.67
C GLN A 765 -12.13 12.22 32.74
N ASN A 766 -12.06 11.38 31.70
CA ASN A 766 -11.17 10.22 31.61
C ASN A 766 -10.38 10.27 30.30
N ASN A 767 -9.06 10.43 30.41
CA ASN A 767 -8.17 10.54 29.24
C ASN A 767 -8.04 9.25 28.41
N VAL A 768 -8.40 8.11 29.00
CA VAL A 768 -8.38 6.78 28.37
C VAL A 768 -9.66 6.05 28.75
N LEU A 769 -10.43 5.62 27.75
CA LEU A 769 -11.68 4.88 27.86
C LEU A 769 -11.56 3.54 27.10
N LYS A 770 -12.27 2.50 27.56
CA LYS A 770 -12.29 1.21 26.85
C LYS A 770 -13.41 1.15 25.83
N HIS A 771 -13.27 0.29 24.82
CA HIS A 771 -14.38 -0.04 23.92
C HIS A 771 -15.68 -0.37 24.68
N SER A 772 -15.59 -1.16 25.76
CA SER A 772 -16.75 -1.54 26.57
C SER A 772 -17.43 -0.38 27.29
N ASP A 773 -16.83 0.80 27.40
CA ASP A 773 -17.47 2.00 27.96
C ASP A 773 -18.26 2.75 26.88
N PHE A 774 -17.75 2.80 25.65
CA PHE A 774 -18.48 3.26 24.47
C PHE A 774 -19.68 2.36 24.11
N ILE A 775 -19.55 1.03 24.24
CA ILE A 775 -20.69 0.10 24.09
C ILE A 775 -21.83 0.46 25.05
N LYS A 776 -21.52 0.73 26.33
CA LYS A 776 -22.53 1.17 27.32
C LYS A 776 -23.19 2.48 26.88
N LEU A 777 -22.44 3.45 26.35
CA LEU A 777 -23.02 4.70 25.83
C LEU A 777 -23.99 4.46 24.67
N CYS A 778 -23.68 3.50 23.79
CA CYS A 778 -24.55 3.09 22.68
C CYS A 778 -25.84 2.40 23.17
N GLU A 779 -25.73 1.55 24.20
CA GLU A 779 -26.82 0.77 24.81
C GLU A 779 -27.68 1.54 25.83
N ILE A 780 -27.20 2.65 26.40
CA ILE A 780 -27.97 3.47 27.36
C ILE A 780 -29.12 4.18 26.64
N PRO A 781 -30.38 3.98 27.06
CA PRO A 781 -31.51 4.75 26.57
C PRO A 781 -31.45 6.18 27.09
N ASP A 782 -31.92 7.13 26.29
CA ASP A 782 -32.07 8.51 26.74
C ASP A 782 -33.21 8.62 27.78
N SER A 783 -33.13 9.67 28.59
CA SER A 783 -34.24 10.19 29.40
C SER A 783 -35.50 10.50 28.58
N ASN A 784 -35.35 10.73 27.28
CA ASN A 784 -36.42 10.91 26.31
C ASN A 784 -36.58 9.63 25.46
N GLU A 785 -37.67 8.87 25.67
CA GLU A 785 -37.91 7.52 25.11
C GLU A 785 -38.02 7.44 23.56
N THR A 786 -37.76 8.54 22.83
CA THR A 786 -37.87 8.66 21.37
C THR A 786 -36.56 8.51 20.60
N ILE A 787 -35.41 8.38 21.27
CA ILE A 787 -34.10 8.22 20.62
C ILE A 787 -33.69 6.74 20.63
N GLU A 788 -33.44 6.18 19.45
CA GLU A 788 -33.06 4.77 19.29
C GLU A 788 -31.67 4.44 19.85
N LEU A 789 -31.50 3.17 20.21
CA LEU A 789 -30.22 2.59 20.64
C LEU A 789 -29.34 2.20 19.43
N ILE A 790 -28.05 2.03 19.69
CA ILE A 790 -27.06 1.58 18.71
C ILE A 790 -26.53 0.21 19.18
N ASP A 791 -27.28 -0.86 18.92
CA ASP A 791 -26.94 -2.23 19.33
C ASP A 791 -26.12 -3.01 18.29
N ASN A 792 -26.15 -2.58 17.03
CA ASN A 792 -25.43 -3.19 15.91
C ASN A 792 -23.90 -2.89 15.95
N PRO A 793 -23.01 -3.90 16.08
CA PRO A 793 -21.56 -3.69 16.12
C PRO A 793 -20.95 -3.00 14.91
N ASP A 794 -21.55 -3.15 13.73
CA ASP A 794 -21.01 -2.55 12.49
C ASP A 794 -21.43 -1.08 12.35
N GLU A 795 -22.56 -0.70 12.96
CA GLU A 795 -22.97 0.69 13.15
C GLU A 795 -22.09 1.37 14.23
N GLN A 796 -21.82 0.66 15.34
CA GLN A 796 -20.90 1.10 16.40
C GLN A 796 -19.50 1.40 15.84
N ARG A 797 -18.96 0.54 14.95
CA ARG A 797 -17.71 0.79 14.22
C ARG A 797 -17.77 2.03 13.33
N ALA A 798 -18.86 2.23 12.59
CA ALA A 798 -19.01 3.38 11.71
C ALA A 798 -19.04 4.71 12.50
N LEU A 799 -19.75 4.71 13.63
CA LEU A 799 -19.76 5.84 14.56
C LEU A 799 -18.35 6.10 15.15
N LEU A 800 -17.60 5.07 15.54
CA LEU A 800 -16.22 5.26 16.00
C LEU A 800 -15.28 5.81 14.91
N ARG A 801 -15.47 5.43 13.64
CA ARG A 801 -14.72 5.99 12.50
C ARG A 801 -15.01 7.48 12.33
N LEU A 802 -16.29 7.87 12.38
CA LEU A 802 -16.69 9.28 12.36
C LEU A 802 -16.09 10.06 13.54
N LEU A 803 -16.24 9.59 14.78
CA LEU A 803 -15.77 10.28 15.97
C LEU A 803 -14.24 10.45 15.98
N ASN A 804 -13.51 9.49 15.40
CA ASN A 804 -12.06 9.57 15.19
C ASN A 804 -11.68 10.69 14.19
N LYS A 805 -12.34 10.75 13.03
CA LYS A 805 -12.07 11.76 11.98
C LYS A 805 -12.53 13.18 12.39
N LEU A 806 -13.64 13.30 13.11
CA LEU A 806 -14.07 14.55 13.74
C LEU A 806 -13.07 15.02 14.82
N GLY A 807 -12.23 14.14 15.36
CA GLY A 807 -11.28 14.46 16.43
C GLY A 807 -11.95 14.67 17.79
N VAL A 808 -13.11 14.03 18.02
CA VAL A 808 -13.79 14.00 19.33
C VAL A 808 -13.07 13.01 20.27
N ILE A 809 -12.50 11.96 19.69
CA ILE A 809 -11.76 10.89 20.35
C ILE A 809 -10.68 10.39 19.38
N VAL A 810 -9.64 9.73 19.88
CA VAL A 810 -8.72 8.94 19.05
C VAL A 810 -9.01 7.46 19.30
N SER A 811 -9.41 6.74 18.26
CA SER A 811 -9.85 5.34 18.31
C SER A 811 -8.72 4.38 17.91
N HIS A 812 -7.81 4.10 18.84
CA HIS A 812 -6.67 3.22 18.59
C HIS A 812 -7.12 1.74 18.47
N GLY A 813 -6.64 1.04 17.44
CA GLY A 813 -7.02 -0.35 17.14
C GLY A 813 -8.36 -0.55 16.42
N LEU A 814 -8.94 0.51 15.85
CA LEU A 814 -10.28 0.48 15.23
C LEU A 814 -10.34 -0.29 13.89
N ASP A 815 -9.28 -0.24 13.08
CA ASP A 815 -9.17 -1.00 11.83
C ASP A 815 -8.32 -2.27 12.05
N ASN A 816 -8.63 -3.34 11.30
CA ASN A 816 -8.23 -4.74 11.54
C ASN A 816 -6.72 -5.06 11.36
N ASN A 817 -5.87 -4.03 11.46
CA ASN A 817 -4.51 -3.98 10.93
C ASN A 817 -3.46 -3.67 12.01
N SER A 818 -3.88 -3.21 13.20
CA SER A 818 -2.96 -2.94 14.32
C SER A 818 -2.32 -4.23 14.86
N PRO A 819 -1.09 -4.17 15.41
CA PRO A 819 -0.39 -5.34 15.92
C PRO A 819 -1.15 -6.12 17.00
N ALA A 820 -0.99 -7.45 17.00
CA ALA A 820 -1.73 -8.41 17.85
C ALA A 820 -1.56 -8.25 19.38
N ALA A 821 -0.73 -7.29 19.84
CA ALA A 821 -0.65 -6.86 21.22
C ALA A 821 -1.97 -6.19 21.71
N PHE A 822 -2.68 -5.49 20.82
CA PHE A 822 -3.85 -4.68 21.17
C PHE A 822 -5.16 -5.40 20.79
N LYS A 823 -5.62 -6.31 21.66
CA LYS A 823 -6.83 -7.13 21.46
C LYS A 823 -8.17 -6.41 21.74
N GLU A 824 -8.14 -5.13 22.13
CA GLU A 824 -9.33 -4.29 22.41
C GLU A 824 -9.13 -2.90 21.80
N ILE A 825 -10.19 -2.29 21.26
CA ILE A 825 -10.18 -0.89 20.83
C ILE A 825 -10.04 0.01 22.06
N VAL A 826 -9.14 0.99 22.00
CA VAL A 826 -8.89 1.95 23.09
C VAL A 826 -9.18 3.36 22.61
N LEU A 827 -9.92 4.11 23.43
CA LEU A 827 -10.42 5.43 23.11
C LEU A 827 -9.63 6.47 23.93
N LEU A 828 -8.83 7.29 23.25
CA LEU A 828 -7.89 8.24 23.86
C LEU A 828 -8.39 9.67 23.69
N ASN A 829 -8.28 10.50 24.73
CA ASN A 829 -8.54 11.93 24.63
C ASN A 829 -7.48 12.61 23.73
N PRO A 830 -7.88 13.31 22.63
CA PRO A 830 -6.95 13.94 21.67
C PRO A 830 -5.99 14.96 22.30
N ASN A 831 -6.47 15.73 23.28
CA ASN A 831 -5.71 16.77 23.95
C ASN A 831 -4.61 16.16 24.83
N TRP A 832 -4.94 15.05 25.52
CA TRP A 832 -4.02 14.30 26.37
C TRP A 832 -2.91 13.62 25.56
N ILE A 833 -3.24 12.91 24.47
CA ILE A 833 -2.22 12.23 23.65
C ILE A 833 -1.25 13.25 23.02
N THR A 834 -1.75 14.39 22.54
CA THR A 834 -0.89 15.39 21.88
C THR A 834 -0.08 16.27 22.83
N ASP A 835 -0.58 16.57 24.04
CA ASP A 835 0.26 17.15 25.12
C ASP A 835 1.41 16.20 25.52
N ALA A 836 1.16 14.89 25.59
CA ALA A 836 2.22 13.90 25.83
C ALA A 836 3.28 13.90 24.72
N ILE A 837 2.86 13.77 23.46
CA ILE A 837 3.75 13.76 22.30
C ILE A 837 4.55 15.07 22.22
N TYR A 838 3.90 16.21 22.44
CA TYR A 838 4.55 17.53 22.47
C TYR A 838 5.65 17.61 23.55
N LYS A 839 5.36 17.12 24.76
CA LYS A 839 6.31 17.12 25.89
C LYS A 839 7.52 16.24 25.63
N LEU A 840 7.35 15.13 24.92
CA LEU A 840 8.45 14.24 24.51
C LEU A 840 9.31 14.91 23.43
N LEU A 841 8.72 15.36 22.33
CA LEU A 841 9.44 16.00 21.20
C LEU A 841 10.26 17.23 21.63
N ASN A 842 9.72 18.09 22.51
CA ASN A 842 10.42 19.27 23.04
C ASN A 842 11.34 19.00 24.24
N SER A 843 11.50 17.74 24.65
CA SER A 843 12.25 17.41 25.85
C SER A 843 13.76 17.64 25.67
N GLN A 844 14.31 18.60 26.43
CA GLN A 844 15.76 18.80 26.54
C GLN A 844 16.48 17.51 26.99
N LEU A 845 15.84 16.65 27.78
CA LEU A 845 16.42 15.36 28.20
C LEU A 845 16.58 14.36 27.04
N ILE A 846 15.74 14.46 26.00
CA ILE A 846 15.79 13.61 24.80
C ILE A 846 16.73 14.23 23.77
N SER A 847 16.65 15.55 23.56
CA SER A 847 17.58 16.25 22.65
C SER A 847 19.05 16.16 23.12
N HIS A 848 19.32 16.23 24.43
CA HIS A 848 20.66 15.98 24.97
C HIS A 848 21.14 14.52 24.85
N GLN A 849 20.24 13.58 24.54
CA GLN A 849 20.56 12.18 24.22
C GLN A 849 20.44 11.88 22.72
N ASN A 850 20.51 12.93 21.88
CA ASN A 850 20.44 12.83 20.41
C ASN A 850 19.21 12.06 19.92
N GLY A 851 18.04 12.33 20.51
CA GLY A 851 16.78 11.70 20.15
C GLY A 851 16.47 10.39 20.86
N GLU A 852 17.43 9.75 21.55
CA GLU A 852 17.15 8.53 22.32
C GLU A 852 16.34 8.80 23.61
N PHE A 853 15.34 7.95 23.87
CA PHE A 853 14.59 7.94 25.11
C PHE A 853 14.10 6.54 25.51
N SER A 854 13.51 6.45 26.71
CA SER A 854 13.01 5.20 27.32
C SER A 854 11.77 5.47 28.18
N ARG A 855 11.03 4.42 28.59
CA ARG A 855 9.91 4.54 29.56
C ARG A 855 10.34 5.22 30.87
N GLN A 856 11.60 5.03 31.29
CA GLN A 856 12.17 5.70 32.47
C GLN A 856 12.48 7.18 32.26
N GLN A 857 12.56 7.65 31.01
CA GLN A 857 12.64 9.07 30.65
C GLN A 857 11.24 9.67 30.43
N MET A 858 10.29 8.92 29.85
CA MET A 858 8.87 9.32 29.82
C MET A 858 8.38 9.65 31.23
N ALA A 859 8.68 8.80 32.22
CA ALA A 859 8.36 9.02 33.64
C ALA A 859 9.13 10.18 34.33
N LYS A 860 9.95 10.94 33.60
CA LYS A 860 10.62 12.18 34.05
C LYS A 860 10.16 13.42 33.26
N ILE A 861 9.41 13.22 32.18
CA ILE A 861 8.94 14.24 31.23
C ILE A 861 7.43 14.43 31.35
N LEU A 862 6.71 13.32 31.49
CA LEU A 862 5.27 13.25 31.69
C LEU A 862 4.96 13.18 33.18
N ASP A 863 3.97 13.98 33.62
CA ASP A 863 3.50 13.95 35.01
C ASP A 863 2.75 12.64 35.28
N GLY A 864 3.27 11.81 36.19
CA GLY A 864 2.69 10.50 36.52
C GLY A 864 1.27 10.53 37.12
N THR A 865 0.73 11.70 37.47
CA THR A 865 -0.67 11.88 37.88
C THR A 865 -1.62 12.09 36.71
N ILE A 866 -1.11 12.60 35.57
CA ILE A 866 -1.86 12.82 34.32
C ILE A 866 -1.59 11.67 33.33
N TYR A 867 -0.39 11.10 33.39
CA TYR A 867 0.15 10.06 32.52
C TYR A 867 0.64 8.86 33.34
N PRO A 868 -0.27 7.98 33.81
CA PRO A 868 0.10 6.73 34.48
C PRO A 868 0.97 5.85 33.57
N LYS A 869 1.88 5.05 34.13
CA LYS A 869 2.85 4.25 33.35
C LYS A 869 2.16 3.23 32.44
N GLU A 870 1.02 2.74 32.89
CA GLU A 870 0.12 1.81 32.20
C GLU A 870 -0.44 2.38 30.89
N THR A 871 -0.28 3.69 30.65
CA THR A 871 -0.74 4.39 29.44
C THR A 871 0.38 4.68 28.42
N TYR A 872 1.64 4.40 28.75
CA TYR A 872 2.78 4.75 27.89
C TYR A 872 2.78 4.00 26.56
N GLU A 873 2.29 2.75 26.54
CA GLU A 873 2.21 1.97 25.30
C GLU A 873 1.24 2.57 24.28
N TYR A 874 0.16 3.23 24.74
CA TYR A 874 -0.75 3.96 23.85
C TYR A 874 -0.07 5.20 23.25
N ILE A 875 0.80 5.87 24.02
CA ILE A 875 1.55 7.04 23.55
C ILE A 875 2.61 6.62 22.54
N LEU A 876 3.40 5.58 22.86
CA LEU A 876 4.44 5.03 21.99
C LEU A 876 3.84 4.48 20.70
N SER A 877 2.83 3.61 20.77
CA SER A 877 2.21 3.01 19.59
C SER A 877 1.57 4.07 18.66
N MET A 878 1.01 5.15 19.22
CA MET A 878 0.53 6.27 18.41
C MET A 878 1.69 7.03 17.72
N MET A 879 2.80 7.28 18.42
CA MET A 879 4.00 7.89 17.83
C MET A 879 4.71 7.02 16.78
N GLU A 880 4.62 5.69 16.88
CA GLU A 880 5.26 4.74 15.95
C GLU A 880 4.39 4.40 14.74
N SER A 881 3.06 4.49 14.85
CA SER A 881 2.10 4.13 13.80
C SER A 881 2.37 4.79 12.44
N ASP A 882 2.10 4.09 11.34
CA ASP A 882 2.47 4.54 9.98
C ASP A 882 1.83 5.88 9.58
N GLU A 883 0.65 6.21 10.11
CA GLU A 883 -0.02 7.51 9.85
C GLU A 883 0.78 8.71 10.42
N ILE A 884 1.61 8.47 11.44
CA ILE A 884 2.24 9.49 12.31
C ILE A 884 3.76 9.38 12.29
N GLY A 885 4.33 8.22 12.67
CA GLY A 885 5.75 7.87 12.51
C GLY A 885 6.73 8.96 12.93
N LEU A 886 6.67 9.36 14.20
CA LEU A 886 7.54 10.35 14.87
C LEU A 886 8.76 9.70 15.53
N CYS A 887 8.67 8.40 15.86
CA CYS A 887 9.75 7.61 16.43
C CYS A 887 9.69 6.15 15.96
N PHE A 888 10.70 5.37 16.34
CA PHE A 888 10.74 3.92 16.23
C PHE A 888 11.49 3.31 17.42
N GLU A 889 11.14 2.09 17.83
CA GLU A 889 11.93 1.31 18.79
C GLU A 889 13.34 1.07 18.24
N ILE A 890 14.35 1.33 19.06
CA ILE A 890 15.74 1.05 18.71
C ILE A 890 15.95 -0.48 18.71
N PRO A 891 16.34 -1.11 17.58
CA PRO A 891 16.52 -2.55 17.54
C PRO A 891 17.55 -3.03 18.58
N ASN A 892 17.24 -4.17 19.19
CA ASN A 892 17.94 -4.79 20.33
C ASN A 892 17.90 -3.97 21.64
N SER A 893 16.76 -3.32 21.94
CA SER A 893 16.54 -2.57 23.19
C SER A 893 15.69 -3.26 24.27
N ASN A 894 15.07 -4.41 23.99
CA ASN A 894 14.03 -5.07 24.80
C ASN A 894 12.77 -4.19 24.94
N HIS A 895 12.35 -3.54 23.86
CA HIS A 895 11.27 -2.55 23.86
C HIS A 895 11.51 -1.33 24.77
N GLU A 896 12.64 -1.20 25.46
CA GLU A 896 12.88 -0.13 26.46
C GLU A 896 13.47 1.16 25.88
N LYS A 897 13.93 1.19 24.61
CA LYS A 897 14.44 2.41 23.97
C LYS A 897 13.78 2.73 22.64
N TYR A 898 13.56 4.02 22.42
CA TYR A 898 12.98 4.60 21.21
C TYR A 898 13.84 5.78 20.75
N LEU A 899 13.84 6.08 19.45
CA LEU A 899 14.54 7.25 18.88
C LEU A 899 13.58 8.18 18.14
N ILE A 900 13.66 9.48 18.43
CA ILE A 900 12.95 10.56 17.75
C ILE A 900 13.90 11.27 16.76
N PRO A 901 13.75 11.09 15.43
CA PRO A 901 14.67 11.73 14.48
C PRO A 901 14.60 13.26 14.44
N GLU A 902 13.44 13.87 14.74
CA GLU A 902 13.31 15.33 14.80
C GLU A 902 14.11 15.95 15.97
N ALA A 903 14.33 15.19 17.05
CA ALA A 903 15.13 15.59 18.20
C ALA A 903 16.64 15.37 18.04
N LEU A 904 17.09 14.77 16.92
CA LEU A 904 18.51 14.64 16.57
C LEU A 904 19.23 15.99 16.51
N THR A 905 20.55 15.96 16.68
CA THR A 905 21.45 17.08 16.36
C THR A 905 21.25 17.56 14.92
N PRO A 906 21.23 18.88 14.64
CA PRO A 906 21.30 19.39 13.26
C PRO A 906 22.71 19.28 12.66
N ASN A 907 23.74 19.11 13.49
CA ASN A 907 25.13 19.04 13.03
C ASN A 907 25.44 17.65 12.47
N GLU A 908 25.91 17.61 11.23
CA GLU A 908 26.44 16.40 10.59
C GLU A 908 27.68 15.87 11.36
N PRO A 909 27.74 14.57 11.68
CA PRO A 909 28.87 13.96 12.38
C PRO A 909 30.03 13.63 11.43
N GLU A 910 31.22 13.38 11.96
CA GLU A 910 32.33 12.84 11.16
C GLU A 910 32.14 11.34 10.86
N TYR A 911 32.15 11.00 9.56
CA TYR A 911 32.16 9.63 9.05
C TYR A 911 33.14 9.49 7.88
N GLN A 912 33.51 8.25 7.54
CA GLN A 912 34.44 7.98 6.44
C GLN A 912 33.71 8.11 5.11
N TYR A 913 34.15 9.07 4.28
CA TYR A 913 33.53 9.38 3.00
C TYR A 913 34.12 8.54 1.85
N PHE A 914 33.22 8.00 1.02
CA PHE A 914 33.53 7.31 -0.23
C PHE A 914 32.86 8.07 -1.38
N PHE A 915 33.59 9.00 -2.02
CA PHE A 915 33.04 9.86 -3.09
C PHE A 915 33.67 9.64 -4.47
N SER A 916 34.88 9.09 -4.54
CA SER A 916 35.64 8.94 -5.79
C SER A 916 35.12 7.83 -6.70
N ASP A 917 34.32 6.91 -6.16
CA ASP A 917 33.68 5.80 -6.86
C ASP A 917 32.36 5.45 -6.16
N SER A 918 31.38 6.36 -6.29
CA SER A 918 30.03 6.21 -5.71
C SER A 918 28.99 6.60 -6.74
N LEU A 919 27.94 5.79 -6.88
CA LEU A 919 26.75 6.09 -7.66
C LEU A 919 26.00 7.29 -7.01
N ARG A 920 25.52 8.24 -7.81
CA ARG A 920 24.95 9.50 -7.30
C ARG A 920 23.54 9.70 -7.83
N PHE A 921 22.63 10.09 -6.96
CA PHE A 921 21.28 10.45 -7.32
C PHE A 921 20.79 11.62 -6.47
N ARG A 922 19.83 12.39 -6.98
CA ARG A 922 19.29 13.57 -6.31
C ARG A 922 17.79 13.65 -6.50
N PHE A 923 17.08 14.02 -5.44
CA PHE A 923 15.78 14.65 -5.57
C PHE A 923 15.92 16.16 -5.39
N SER A 924 15.35 16.93 -6.30
CA SER A 924 15.13 18.37 -6.14
C SER A 924 13.67 18.62 -5.77
N TYR A 925 13.40 19.73 -5.10
CA TYR A 925 12.07 20.05 -4.55
C TYR A 925 11.75 21.54 -4.76
N ASP A 926 10.47 21.87 -4.95
CA ASP A 926 9.97 23.26 -4.94
C ASP A 926 10.17 23.91 -3.56
N PHE A 927 10.19 23.09 -2.50
CA PHE A 927 10.75 23.37 -1.18
C PHE A 927 11.00 22.05 -0.46
N LEU A 928 12.09 21.95 0.32
CA LEU A 928 12.36 20.74 1.13
C LEU A 928 11.65 20.85 2.50
N PRO A 929 10.65 20.00 2.82
CA PRO A 929 9.97 20.06 4.12
C PRO A 929 10.92 19.64 5.25
N THR A 930 10.93 20.39 6.36
CA THR A 930 11.82 20.12 7.50
C THR A 930 11.65 18.73 8.11
N GLY A 931 10.43 18.19 8.05
CA GLY A 931 10.10 16.84 8.50
C GLY A 931 10.42 15.70 7.52
N LEU A 932 10.82 15.99 6.26
CA LEU A 932 11.00 14.95 5.25
C LEU A 932 12.13 13.98 5.62
N ILE A 933 13.31 14.48 5.99
CA ILE A 933 14.43 13.61 6.39
C ILE A 933 14.18 12.90 7.73
N PRO A 934 13.67 13.55 8.80
CA PRO A 934 13.21 12.85 10.00
C PRO A 934 12.26 11.69 9.70
N ARG A 935 11.26 11.90 8.84
CA ARG A 935 10.29 10.87 8.44
C ARG A 935 10.94 9.75 7.60
N PHE A 936 11.88 10.10 6.70
CA PHE A 936 12.68 9.12 5.98
C PHE A 936 13.52 8.24 6.93
N ILE A 937 14.15 8.81 7.96
CA ILE A 937 14.90 8.04 8.96
C ILE A 937 14.00 7.04 9.70
N VAL A 938 12.75 7.41 10.03
CA VAL A 938 11.76 6.44 10.58
C VAL A 938 11.45 5.33 9.58
N ASN A 939 11.28 5.65 8.29
CA ASN A 939 10.92 4.66 7.26
C ASN A 939 12.11 3.80 6.78
N SER A 940 13.34 4.25 7.01
CA SER A 940 14.58 3.55 6.63
C SER A 940 15.29 2.85 7.81
N PHE A 941 14.66 2.77 8.99
CA PHE A 941 15.33 2.36 10.23
C PHE A 941 15.96 0.95 10.19
N GLY A 942 15.32 0.01 9.48
CA GLY A 942 15.84 -1.35 9.28
C GLY A 942 17.14 -1.41 8.47
N ASN A 943 17.43 -0.39 7.66
CA ASN A 943 18.64 -0.27 6.85
C ASN A 943 19.74 0.56 7.54
N LEU A 944 19.64 0.83 8.86
CA LEU A 944 20.64 1.62 9.57
C LEU A 944 21.93 0.83 9.79
N THR A 945 23.07 1.44 9.45
CA THR A 945 24.41 0.90 9.78
C THR A 945 24.53 0.54 11.26
N ALA A 946 25.32 -0.50 11.58
CA ALA A 946 25.50 -0.96 12.97
C ALA A 946 25.98 0.12 13.96
N LYS A 947 26.66 1.16 13.47
CA LYS A 947 27.11 2.34 14.25
C LYS A 947 25.99 3.39 14.48
N LYS A 948 24.87 3.29 13.76
CA LYS A 948 23.69 4.18 13.81
C LYS A 948 24.07 5.66 13.65
N THR A 949 24.75 6.00 12.56
CA THR A 949 25.20 7.38 12.28
C THR A 949 24.03 8.22 11.74
N LEU A 950 23.49 9.09 12.60
CA LEU A 950 22.25 9.85 12.39
C LEU A 950 22.41 11.33 12.76
N TRP A 951 21.82 12.22 11.95
CA TRP A 951 21.58 13.63 12.28
C TRP A 951 20.26 14.10 11.65
N ARG A 952 19.73 15.25 12.05
CA ARG A 952 18.37 15.69 11.68
C ARG A 952 18.14 15.83 10.17
N THR A 953 19.21 16.07 9.41
CA THR A 953 19.18 16.25 7.95
C THR A 953 19.93 15.15 7.18
N GLY A 954 20.22 14.00 7.79
CA GLY A 954 20.75 12.86 7.04
C GLY A 954 21.14 11.64 7.88
N CYS A 955 21.50 10.56 7.19
CA CYS A 955 21.83 9.28 7.80
C CYS A 955 22.82 8.47 6.95
N LEU A 956 23.51 7.53 7.63
CA LEU A 956 24.32 6.50 6.99
C LEU A 956 23.60 5.13 7.09
N LEU A 957 23.16 4.65 5.94
CA LEU A 957 22.44 3.39 5.75
C LEU A 957 23.34 2.34 5.11
N GLU A 958 22.90 1.09 5.13
CA GLU A 958 23.51 -0.04 4.45
C GLU A 958 22.40 -0.91 3.85
N ALA A 959 22.46 -1.17 2.54
CA ALA A 959 21.52 -2.03 1.83
C ALA A 959 22.23 -2.72 0.66
N ALA A 960 21.91 -3.99 0.39
CA ALA A 960 22.63 -4.84 -0.58
C ALA A 960 24.17 -4.76 -0.43
N SER A 961 24.67 -4.82 0.81
CA SER A 961 26.09 -4.68 1.19
C SER A 961 26.79 -3.42 0.66
N CYS A 962 26.02 -2.37 0.36
CA CYS A 962 26.51 -1.06 -0.08
C CYS A 962 26.23 -0.01 1.00
N PRO A 963 27.25 0.70 1.52
CA PRO A 963 27.05 1.89 2.34
C PRO A 963 26.41 3.03 1.55
N ILE A 964 25.40 3.67 2.13
CA ILE A 964 24.61 4.73 1.50
C ILE A 964 24.53 5.95 2.41
N VAL A 965 24.87 7.13 1.88
CA VAL A 965 24.63 8.42 2.54
C VAL A 965 23.38 9.05 1.93
N VAL A 966 22.41 9.43 2.75
CA VAL A 966 21.26 10.25 2.35
C VAL A 966 21.30 11.56 3.12
N LYS A 967 21.22 12.69 2.41
CA LYS A 967 21.47 14.02 2.99
C LYS A 967 20.56 15.10 2.39
N GLY A 968 19.75 15.73 3.23
CA GLY A 968 18.93 16.88 2.86
C GLY A 968 19.68 18.21 3.02
N ASN A 969 19.46 19.13 2.07
CA ASN A 969 19.96 20.49 2.08
C ASN A 969 18.81 21.47 1.81
N ASN A 970 18.36 22.14 2.87
CA ASN A 970 17.23 23.08 2.82
C ASN A 970 17.55 24.39 2.06
N ASP A 971 18.83 24.80 1.99
CA ASP A 971 19.21 26.03 1.28
C ASP A 971 19.21 25.82 -0.26
N LYS A 972 19.46 24.59 -0.70
CA LYS A 972 19.37 24.18 -2.12
C LYS A 972 18.04 23.53 -2.50
N ASN A 973 17.18 23.20 -1.53
CA ASN A 973 16.00 22.32 -1.70
C ASN A 973 16.32 20.99 -2.40
N VAL A 974 17.35 20.27 -1.95
CA VAL A 974 17.73 18.95 -2.52
C VAL A 974 17.91 17.89 -1.44
N VAL A 975 17.71 16.63 -1.82
CA VAL A 975 18.18 15.45 -1.08
C VAL A 975 19.15 14.69 -1.98
N ASP A 976 20.41 14.68 -1.61
CA ASP A 976 21.47 13.93 -2.29
C ASP A 976 21.56 12.50 -1.73
N ILE A 977 21.79 11.53 -2.61
CA ILE A 977 22.00 10.12 -2.31
C ILE A 977 23.33 9.67 -2.90
N PHE A 978 24.19 9.06 -2.10
CA PHE A 978 25.49 8.53 -2.51
C PHE A 978 25.61 7.05 -2.13
N VAL A 979 25.66 6.17 -3.12
CA VAL A 979 25.76 4.70 -2.92
C VAL A 979 27.16 4.23 -3.27
N SER A 980 27.84 3.62 -2.29
CA SER A 980 29.21 3.11 -2.40
C SER A 980 29.24 1.59 -2.23
N GLY A 981 30.25 0.90 -2.76
CA GLY A 981 30.35 -0.57 -2.70
C GLY A 981 30.65 -1.21 -4.05
N LYS A 982 30.44 -2.53 -4.20
CA LYS A 982 30.62 -3.23 -5.49
C LYS A 982 29.57 -2.74 -6.50
N ALA A 983 30.00 -2.38 -7.71
CA ALA A 983 29.15 -1.78 -8.75
C ALA A 983 27.83 -2.53 -8.99
N GLN A 984 27.90 -3.87 -9.12
CA GLN A 984 26.76 -4.76 -9.38
C GLN A 984 25.60 -4.65 -8.36
N TYR A 985 25.88 -4.22 -7.11
CA TYR A 985 24.86 -4.08 -6.07
C TYR A 985 24.37 -2.63 -5.88
N ARG A 986 25.06 -1.63 -6.46
CA ARG A 986 24.71 -0.20 -6.26
C ARG A 986 23.32 0.15 -6.78
N ARG A 987 22.86 -0.50 -7.85
CA ARG A 987 21.51 -0.32 -8.44
C ARG A 987 20.42 -0.75 -7.46
N SER A 988 20.52 -1.97 -6.92
CA SER A 988 19.57 -2.52 -5.94
C SER A 988 19.57 -1.72 -4.64
N ALA A 989 20.77 -1.36 -4.16
CA ALA A 989 20.96 -0.50 -2.99
C ALA A 989 20.32 0.89 -3.16
N LEU A 990 20.53 1.55 -4.31
CA LEU A 990 19.89 2.83 -4.64
C LEU A 990 18.37 2.71 -4.70
N SER A 991 17.86 1.64 -5.34
CA SER A 991 16.42 1.45 -5.50
C SER A 991 15.72 1.28 -4.15
N ILE A 992 16.25 0.49 -3.21
CA ILE A 992 15.69 0.33 -1.85
C ILE A 992 15.49 1.69 -1.17
N ILE A 993 16.46 2.60 -1.32
CA ILE A 993 16.39 3.96 -0.78
C ILE A 993 15.39 4.83 -1.52
N ILE A 994 15.33 4.75 -2.85
CA ILE A 994 14.40 5.55 -3.67
C ILE A 994 12.94 5.15 -3.41
N ASN A 995 12.60 3.86 -3.41
CA ASN A 995 11.27 3.39 -3.03
C ASN A 995 10.89 3.84 -1.60
N THR A 996 11.88 3.98 -0.70
CA THR A 996 11.66 4.49 0.67
C THR A 996 11.47 6.00 0.71
N LEU A 997 12.14 6.78 -0.16
CA LEU A 997 11.92 8.21 -0.33
C LEU A 997 10.59 8.52 -1.02
N GLU A 998 10.20 7.76 -2.04
CA GLU A 998 8.89 7.87 -2.70
C GLU A 998 7.75 7.64 -1.70
N ILE A 999 7.87 6.63 -0.82
CA ILE A 999 6.96 6.36 0.31
C ILE A 999 6.93 7.51 1.35
N VAL A 1000 7.90 8.41 1.34
CA VAL A 1000 7.88 9.64 2.16
C VAL A 1000 7.33 10.83 1.35
N HIS A 1001 7.59 10.90 0.04
CA HIS A 1001 7.01 11.92 -0.85
C HIS A 1001 5.48 11.86 -0.89
N THR A 1002 4.89 10.68 -0.68
CA THR A 1002 3.42 10.54 -0.54
C THR A 1002 2.83 11.37 0.59
N LEU A 1003 3.62 11.62 1.63
CA LEU A 1003 3.24 12.35 2.83
C LEU A 1003 3.49 13.86 2.68
N PHE A 1004 4.16 14.26 1.59
CA PHE A 1004 4.52 15.64 1.24
C PHE A 1004 4.37 15.89 -0.28
N PRO A 1005 3.22 15.58 -0.92
CA PRO A 1005 3.05 15.70 -2.37
C PRO A 1005 3.22 17.14 -2.89
N GLU A 1006 3.02 18.14 -2.02
CA GLU A 1006 3.25 19.56 -2.31
C GLU A 1006 4.73 19.94 -2.47
N ALA A 1007 5.67 19.07 -2.08
CA ALA A 1007 7.10 19.36 -2.12
C ALA A 1007 7.69 19.37 -3.54
N GLY A 1008 6.97 18.84 -4.54
CA GLY A 1008 7.39 18.89 -5.95
C GLY A 1008 8.67 18.09 -6.23
N ALA A 1009 8.76 16.86 -5.72
CA ALA A 1009 9.96 16.03 -5.84
C ALA A 1009 10.26 15.63 -7.31
N GLU A 1010 11.33 16.19 -7.88
CA GLU A 1010 11.85 15.80 -9.20
C GLU A 1010 13.15 14.99 -9.07
N ALA A 1011 13.16 13.78 -9.64
CA ALA A 1011 14.33 12.92 -9.76
C ALA A 1011 15.38 13.49 -10.74
N ARG A 1012 16.64 13.59 -10.31
CA ARG A 1012 17.78 14.15 -11.08
C ARG A 1012 19.04 13.32 -10.91
N VAL A 1013 19.91 13.34 -11.91
CA VAL A 1013 21.22 12.67 -11.93
C VAL A 1013 22.34 13.71 -11.91
N PRO A 1014 23.12 13.82 -10.82
CA PRO A 1014 24.31 14.66 -10.76
C PRO A 1014 25.44 14.17 -11.69
N MET A 1015 26.13 15.09 -12.36
CA MET A 1015 27.17 14.76 -13.34
C MET A 1015 28.41 14.12 -12.67
N PRO A 1016 29.00 13.06 -13.26
CA PRO A 1016 30.19 12.40 -12.73
C PRO A 1016 31.40 13.31 -12.45
N SER A 1017 31.75 14.23 -13.37
CA SER A 1017 32.89 15.15 -13.16
C SER A 1017 32.49 16.53 -12.59
N LEU A 1018 31.21 16.91 -12.62
CA LEU A 1018 30.72 18.17 -12.06
C LEU A 1018 29.42 18.00 -11.21
N PRO A 1019 29.50 17.43 -9.99
CA PRO A 1019 28.31 16.98 -9.23
C PRO A 1019 27.38 18.07 -8.66
N GLU A 1020 27.70 19.34 -8.93
CA GLU A 1020 26.82 20.49 -8.67
C GLU A 1020 25.83 20.72 -9.83
N VAL A 1021 26.15 20.23 -11.03
CA VAL A 1021 25.26 20.20 -12.20
C VAL A 1021 24.57 18.83 -12.26
N ASP A 1022 23.31 18.82 -12.69
CA ASP A 1022 22.51 17.60 -12.84
C ASP A 1022 21.53 17.70 -14.03
N VAL A 1023 20.96 16.57 -14.43
CA VAL A 1023 19.87 16.50 -15.43
C VAL A 1023 18.70 15.72 -14.85
N GLY A 1024 17.47 16.17 -15.13
CA GLY A 1024 16.25 15.46 -14.74
C GLY A 1024 16.22 14.05 -15.31
N TYR A 1025 16.02 13.05 -14.45
CA TYR A 1025 16.07 11.63 -14.80
C TYR A 1025 15.05 11.27 -15.91
N ASN A 1026 13.85 11.86 -15.83
CA ASN A 1026 12.80 11.74 -16.85
C ASN A 1026 13.15 12.40 -18.19
N HIS A 1027 14.21 13.20 -18.28
CA HIS A 1027 14.77 13.69 -19.55
C HIS A 1027 15.72 12.67 -20.16
N LEU A 1028 16.61 12.07 -19.36
CA LEU A 1028 17.54 11.02 -19.81
C LEU A 1028 16.80 9.82 -20.41
N LEU A 1029 15.75 9.32 -19.75
CA LEU A 1029 14.90 8.24 -20.30
C LEU A 1029 14.26 8.60 -21.65
N LYS A 1030 13.88 9.87 -21.85
CA LYS A 1030 13.30 10.36 -23.12
C LYS A 1030 14.36 10.56 -24.22
N LEU A 1031 15.62 10.78 -23.86
CA LEU A 1031 16.73 10.75 -24.80
C LEU A 1031 17.08 9.30 -25.19
N GLU A 1032 17.13 8.38 -24.21
CA GLU A 1032 17.40 6.96 -24.45
C GLU A 1032 16.34 6.34 -25.37
N SER A 1033 15.06 6.46 -25.01
CA SER A 1033 13.92 5.94 -25.78
C SER A 1033 13.86 6.46 -27.22
N LYS A 1034 14.41 7.66 -27.48
CA LYS A 1034 14.29 8.34 -28.78
C LYS A 1034 15.54 8.24 -29.66
N TYR A 1035 16.73 8.12 -29.06
CA TYR A 1035 18.01 8.21 -29.75
C TYR A 1035 19.00 7.09 -29.38
N GLY A 1036 18.64 6.21 -28.44
CA GLY A 1036 19.47 5.13 -27.92
C GLY A 1036 20.38 5.55 -26.75
N PRO A 1037 20.93 4.57 -25.99
CA PRO A 1037 21.77 4.82 -24.83
C PRO A 1037 23.11 5.48 -25.18
N GLU A 1038 23.68 5.17 -26.36
CA GLU A 1038 24.94 5.76 -26.84
C GLU A 1038 24.76 7.18 -27.42
N HIS A 1039 23.60 7.83 -27.23
CA HIS A 1039 23.39 9.22 -27.65
C HIS A 1039 24.22 10.19 -26.80
N GLU A 1040 25.17 10.89 -27.41
CA GLU A 1040 25.90 12.00 -26.79
C GLU A 1040 25.08 13.30 -26.80
N PHE A 1041 25.05 13.99 -25.66
CA PHE A 1041 24.56 15.37 -25.56
C PHE A 1041 25.37 16.16 -24.52
N GLU A 1042 25.24 17.49 -24.56
CA GLU A 1042 25.88 18.42 -23.64
C GLU A 1042 24.79 18.99 -22.72
N PRO A 1043 24.76 18.64 -21.42
CA PRO A 1043 23.89 19.29 -20.45
C PRO A 1043 24.17 20.79 -20.32
N GLU A 1044 23.18 21.57 -19.87
CA GLU A 1044 23.39 22.98 -19.56
C GLU A 1044 24.39 23.12 -18.39
N ASP A 1045 25.34 24.05 -18.52
CA ASP A 1045 26.50 24.25 -17.62
C ASP A 1045 27.45 23.03 -17.44
N ALA A 1046 27.43 22.05 -18.34
CA ALA A 1046 28.37 20.92 -18.33
C ALA A 1046 29.84 21.30 -18.66
N ASP A 1047 30.76 20.43 -18.26
CA ASP A 1047 32.20 20.49 -18.58
C ASP A 1047 32.58 19.75 -19.88
N ARG A 1048 31.68 18.89 -20.40
CA ARG A 1048 31.84 18.11 -21.64
C ARG A 1048 30.53 17.48 -22.12
N LEU A 1049 30.60 16.79 -23.27
CA LEU A 1049 29.63 15.79 -23.69
C LEU A 1049 29.60 14.56 -22.75
N TYR A 1050 28.40 14.02 -22.56
CA TYR A 1050 28.13 12.76 -21.87
C TYR A 1050 27.23 11.89 -22.75
N THR A 1051 27.37 10.56 -22.68
CA THR A 1051 26.35 9.66 -23.26
C THR A 1051 25.18 9.52 -22.28
N VAL A 1052 23.98 9.28 -22.80
CA VAL A 1052 22.81 8.94 -21.98
C VAL A 1052 23.09 7.70 -21.10
N LYS A 1053 23.82 6.73 -21.64
CA LYS A 1053 24.32 5.54 -20.93
C LYS A 1053 25.20 5.90 -19.73
N GLU A 1054 26.18 6.79 -19.87
CA GLU A 1054 27.07 7.20 -18.77
C GLU A 1054 26.30 7.81 -17.59
N LEU A 1055 25.14 8.43 -17.86
CA LEU A 1055 24.27 9.04 -16.84
C LEU A 1055 23.14 8.12 -16.34
N LEU A 1056 22.87 6.99 -16.99
CA LEU A 1056 21.85 6.03 -16.58
C LEU A 1056 22.41 4.71 -16.03
N ASP A 1057 23.69 4.41 -16.25
CA ASP A 1057 24.33 3.19 -15.77
C ASP A 1057 24.29 3.08 -14.24
N GLY A 1058 23.86 1.93 -13.74
CA GLY A 1058 23.53 1.69 -12.33
C GLY A 1058 22.33 2.49 -11.77
N ILE A 1059 21.82 3.51 -12.48
CA ILE A 1059 20.73 4.41 -12.01
C ILE A 1059 19.36 4.03 -12.58
N ARG A 1060 19.28 3.38 -13.74
CA ARG A 1060 18.01 2.96 -14.37
C ARG A 1060 17.07 2.28 -13.37
N PHE A 1061 15.92 2.87 -13.09
CA PHE A 1061 14.77 2.17 -12.50
C PHE A 1061 13.97 1.55 -13.64
N ASP A 1062 13.82 0.23 -13.59
CA ASP A 1062 12.66 -0.39 -14.22
C ASP A 1062 11.49 -0.13 -13.26
N ASN A 1063 10.30 0.24 -13.77
CA ASN A 1063 9.16 0.70 -12.96
C ASN A 1063 8.44 -0.45 -12.23
N SER A 1064 9.21 -1.20 -11.44
CA SER A 1064 8.89 -2.58 -11.08
C SER A 1064 8.75 -2.82 -9.57
N ILE A 1065 9.35 -1.98 -8.73
CA ILE A 1065 9.40 -2.17 -7.26
C ILE A 1065 8.29 -1.41 -6.52
N SER A 1066 7.65 -0.42 -7.15
CA SER A 1066 6.36 0.14 -6.69
C SER A 1066 5.28 -0.94 -6.57
N THR A 1067 5.39 -2.04 -7.33
CA THR A 1067 4.52 -3.23 -7.20
C THR A 1067 4.95 -4.26 -6.14
N GLU A 1068 6.11 -4.15 -5.48
CA GLU A 1068 6.51 -5.15 -4.47
C GLU A 1068 5.83 -4.94 -3.11
N LYS A 1069 5.71 -3.70 -2.63
CA LYS A 1069 5.01 -3.40 -1.37
C LYS A 1069 3.49 -3.54 -1.44
N SER A 1070 2.91 -3.55 -2.65
CA SER A 1070 1.53 -3.99 -2.88
C SER A 1070 1.42 -5.52 -3.03
N ARG A 1071 2.43 -6.22 -3.56
CA ARG A 1071 2.50 -7.69 -3.58
C ARG A 1071 2.56 -8.30 -2.18
N GLU A 1072 3.34 -7.76 -1.24
CA GLU A 1072 3.39 -8.29 0.14
C GLU A 1072 2.07 -8.16 0.93
N LYS A 1073 1.14 -7.28 0.49
CA LYS A 1073 -0.24 -7.25 1.01
C LYS A 1073 -1.25 -8.09 0.22
N ASN A 1074 -0.89 -8.55 -0.99
CA ASN A 1074 -1.78 -9.28 -1.90
C ASN A 1074 -1.43 -10.77 -2.08
N TYR A 1075 -0.41 -11.31 -1.38
CA TYR A 1075 -0.22 -12.77 -1.20
C TYR A 1075 -1.28 -13.40 -0.25
N SER A 1076 -2.56 -13.10 -0.50
CA SER A 1076 -3.69 -13.75 0.13
C SER A 1076 -4.93 -13.72 -0.77
N LEU A 1077 -4.85 -14.36 -1.96
CA LEU A 1077 -5.97 -15.09 -2.58
C LEU A 1077 -5.58 -15.92 -3.81
N ASP A 1078 -4.71 -15.41 -4.70
CA ASP A 1078 -4.33 -16.11 -5.94
C ASP A 1078 -3.01 -16.90 -5.79
N GLY A 1079 -3.12 -18.19 -5.44
CA GLY A 1079 -1.95 -19.08 -5.32
C GLY A 1079 -2.24 -20.58 -5.15
N LEU A 1080 -3.49 -21.03 -5.25
CA LEU A 1080 -3.91 -22.41 -5.00
C LEU A 1080 -4.88 -22.93 -6.08
N SER A 1081 -4.44 -22.93 -7.34
CA SER A 1081 -5.26 -23.39 -8.47
C SER A 1081 -4.51 -24.18 -9.56
N SER A 1082 -3.31 -24.72 -9.28
CA SER A 1082 -2.62 -25.62 -10.23
C SER A 1082 -1.70 -26.69 -9.58
N ILE A 1083 -2.18 -27.39 -8.55
CA ILE A 1083 -1.63 -28.71 -8.16
C ILE A 1083 -2.78 -29.72 -8.14
N HIS A 1084 -2.63 -30.84 -8.85
CA HIS A 1084 -3.61 -31.94 -8.82
C HIS A 1084 -3.47 -32.71 -7.50
N MET A 1085 -4.53 -32.73 -6.68
CA MET A 1085 -4.58 -33.64 -5.52
C MET A 1085 -4.62 -35.10 -6.00
N GLY A 1086 -3.57 -35.85 -5.66
CA GLY A 1086 -3.55 -37.31 -5.70
C GLY A 1086 -3.31 -37.85 -4.29
N ASP A 1087 -4.37 -38.34 -3.66
CA ASP A 1087 -4.43 -38.89 -2.28
C ASP A 1087 -4.18 -37.90 -1.11
N TYR A 1088 -4.69 -38.31 0.07
CA TYR A 1088 -4.63 -37.64 1.40
C TYR A 1088 -5.45 -36.34 1.63
N SER A 1089 -6.67 -36.52 2.17
CA SER A 1089 -7.61 -35.53 2.75
C SER A 1089 -7.47 -35.41 4.32
N GLN A 1090 -8.46 -34.94 5.14
CA GLN A 1090 -8.95 -35.60 6.43
C GLN A 1090 -9.67 -34.88 7.68
N ILE A 1091 -10.24 -33.63 7.80
CA ILE A 1091 -10.83 -32.91 9.06
C ILE A 1091 -10.06 -33.04 10.44
N ASN A 1092 -10.09 -32.13 11.44
CA ASN A 1092 -9.96 -30.65 11.43
C ASN A 1092 -11.04 -29.84 12.21
N ILE A 1093 -11.64 -28.77 11.63
CA ILE A 1093 -12.14 -27.57 12.37
C ILE A 1093 -12.86 -27.82 13.71
N GLY A 1094 -12.42 -27.07 14.72
CA GLY A 1094 -13.00 -26.98 16.05
C GLY A 1094 -13.44 -25.57 16.38
N GLU A 1095 -13.12 -24.97 17.56
CA GLU A 1095 -12.91 -23.50 17.77
C GLU A 1095 -13.16 -22.84 19.21
N SER A 1096 -12.24 -22.82 20.24
CA SER A 1096 -11.95 -21.64 21.19
C SER A 1096 -11.92 -21.68 22.79
N ARG A 1097 -12.10 -20.48 23.42
CA ARG A 1097 -11.75 -19.78 24.75
C ARG A 1097 -12.43 -19.83 26.34
N GLN A 1098 -11.29 -19.03 26.81
CA GLN A 1098 -10.58 -18.29 27.99
C GLN A 1098 -10.68 -18.50 29.58
N ASN A 1099 -9.69 -17.95 30.32
CA ASN A 1099 -9.77 -17.39 31.72
C ASN A 1099 -9.84 -18.40 32.91
N GLN A 1100 -9.23 -18.20 34.10
CA GLN A 1100 -8.78 -17.01 34.85
C GLN A 1100 -7.43 -17.26 35.62
N ILE A 1101 -6.42 -16.39 35.55
CA ILE A 1101 -6.01 -15.35 36.55
C ILE A 1101 -5.66 -15.86 37.98
N ASN A 1102 -4.36 -15.82 38.37
CA ASN A 1102 -3.82 -15.11 39.58
C ASN A 1102 -2.31 -15.34 39.90
N SER A 1103 -1.46 -14.37 39.53
CA SER A 1103 -0.49 -13.61 40.38
C SER A 1103 0.46 -14.24 41.45
N VAL A 1104 1.71 -13.72 41.49
CA VAL A 1104 2.57 -13.30 42.65
C VAL A 1104 4.02 -13.87 42.73
N GLN A 1105 4.98 -13.01 42.33
CA GLN A 1105 6.36 -12.76 42.84
C GLN A 1105 7.55 -13.75 42.69
N ASN A 1106 8.62 -13.22 42.07
CA ASN A 1106 10.06 -13.22 42.46
C ASN A 1106 10.84 -14.56 42.55
N HIS A 1107 12.10 -14.69 42.08
CA HIS A 1107 13.17 -13.70 41.90
C HIS A 1107 14.25 -14.13 40.86
N GLN A 1108 15.02 -13.15 40.36
CA GLN A 1108 16.42 -13.22 39.86
C GLN A 1108 16.76 -13.97 38.55
N SER A 1109 17.00 -13.15 37.52
CA SER A 1109 17.79 -13.38 36.28
C SER A 1109 19.32 -13.42 36.59
N PRO A 1110 20.27 -13.76 35.65
CA PRO A 1110 20.19 -13.54 34.19
C PRO A 1110 20.87 -14.52 33.20
N ASN A 1111 20.41 -14.51 31.95
CA ASN A 1111 21.24 -14.13 30.79
C ASN A 1111 20.40 -13.76 29.55
N LYS A 1112 21.02 -13.53 28.38
CA LYS A 1112 20.41 -12.90 27.19
C LYS A 1112 20.54 -13.75 25.93
N SER A 1113 19.52 -13.68 25.08
CA SER A 1113 19.63 -13.56 23.62
C SER A 1113 18.45 -12.70 23.12
N PHE A 1114 18.44 -12.32 21.84
CA PHE A 1114 17.38 -11.51 21.22
C PHE A 1114 16.93 -12.19 19.93
N LYS A 1115 15.63 -12.17 19.66
CA LYS A 1115 15.14 -12.10 18.28
C LYS A 1115 14.22 -10.89 18.10
N SER A 1116 14.50 -10.11 17.07
CA SER A 1116 13.73 -8.95 16.65
C SER A 1116 12.80 -9.33 15.50
N THR A 1117 11.49 -9.16 15.67
CA THR A 1117 10.51 -9.35 14.60
C THR A 1117 10.06 -7.99 14.07
N VAL A 1118 10.45 -7.65 12.84
CA VAL A 1118 9.93 -6.46 12.15
C VAL A 1118 8.62 -6.83 11.44
N ILE A 1119 7.60 -6.00 11.63
CA ILE A 1119 6.33 -6.04 10.88
C ILE A 1119 6.14 -4.65 10.27
N SER A 1120 5.82 -4.59 8.98
CA SER A 1120 5.78 -3.37 8.16
C SER A 1120 4.41 -3.15 7.52
N TRP A 1121 4.00 -1.88 7.35
CA TRP A 1121 2.68 -1.53 6.81
C TRP A 1121 2.75 -0.34 5.82
N PRO A 1122 2.48 -0.54 4.50
CA PRO A 1122 2.50 0.55 3.50
C PRO A 1122 1.11 1.07 3.08
N TYR A 1123 1.11 2.29 2.50
CA TYR A 1123 0.15 3.00 1.59
C TYR A 1123 0.04 4.50 1.98
N ILE A 1124 -0.19 5.53 1.12
CA ILE A 1124 -0.58 5.66 -0.30
C ILE A 1124 0.19 6.85 -0.95
N SER A 1125 0.61 6.79 -2.23
CA SER A 1125 0.79 7.97 -3.12
C SER A 1125 0.04 7.84 -4.44
N ILE A 1126 -0.99 8.67 -4.65
CA ILE A 1126 -1.37 9.18 -5.98
C ILE A 1126 -1.84 10.63 -5.76
N ALA A 1127 -1.14 11.61 -6.37
CA ALA A 1127 -1.48 13.04 -6.26
C ALA A 1127 -0.99 13.91 -7.45
N ALA A 1128 0.09 13.52 -8.13
CA ALA A 1128 0.78 14.39 -9.09
C ALA A 1128 0.01 14.67 -10.41
N GLY A 1129 -0.90 13.80 -10.83
CA GLY A 1129 -1.58 13.93 -12.14
C GLY A 1129 -2.65 15.04 -12.21
N ILE A 1130 -3.25 15.40 -11.07
CA ILE A 1130 -4.48 16.22 -11.03
C ILE A 1130 -4.21 17.69 -11.35
N ILE A 1131 -3.05 18.23 -10.96
CA ILE A 1131 -2.71 19.66 -11.04
C ILE A 1131 -2.64 20.14 -12.50
N THR A 1132 -2.14 19.32 -13.42
CA THR A 1132 -2.08 19.65 -14.86
C THR A 1132 -3.45 19.75 -15.53
N SER A 1133 -4.41 18.92 -15.12
CA SER A 1133 -5.76 18.90 -15.72
C SER A 1133 -6.61 20.10 -15.28
N ILE A 1134 -6.52 20.48 -14.00
CA ILE A 1134 -7.21 21.66 -13.45
C ILE A 1134 -6.77 22.95 -14.17
N PHE A 1135 -5.49 23.08 -14.51
CA PHE A 1135 -4.97 24.25 -15.22
C PHE A 1135 -5.52 24.41 -16.65
N ILE A 1136 -5.95 23.31 -17.28
CA ILE A 1136 -6.61 23.31 -18.59
C ILE A 1136 -8.10 23.67 -18.42
N LEU A 1137 -8.77 23.13 -17.39
CA LEU A 1137 -10.18 23.38 -17.12
C LEU A 1137 -10.47 24.87 -16.85
N ILE A 1138 -9.60 25.55 -16.09
CA ILE A 1138 -9.72 26.98 -15.76
C ILE A 1138 -9.63 27.88 -17.00
N MET A 1139 -8.91 27.47 -18.06
CA MET A 1139 -8.85 28.20 -19.34
C MET A 1139 -10.13 28.09 -20.18
N ILE A 1140 -11.00 27.11 -19.89
CA ILE A 1140 -12.20 26.81 -20.69
C ILE A 1140 -13.47 27.45 -20.10
N LEU A 1141 -13.49 27.76 -18.80
CA LEU A 1141 -14.71 28.10 -18.05
C LEU A 1141 -15.00 29.61 -17.85
N LEU A 1142 -14.35 30.52 -18.58
CA LEU A 1142 -14.71 31.95 -18.54
C LEU A 1142 -15.85 32.29 -19.54
N PRO A 1143 -16.88 33.06 -19.12
CA PRO A 1143 -18.17 33.12 -19.82
C PRO A 1143 -18.13 33.87 -21.17
N SER A 1144 -18.59 33.21 -22.23
CA SER A 1144 -18.51 33.64 -23.64
C SER A 1144 -19.51 34.73 -24.07
N ASN A 1145 -20.08 35.49 -23.13
CA ASN A 1145 -21.12 36.50 -23.38
C ASN A 1145 -20.58 37.87 -23.87
N ALA A 1146 -19.29 37.98 -24.23
CA ALA A 1146 -18.65 39.24 -24.64
C ALA A 1146 -18.27 39.35 -26.13
N TRP A 1147 -18.36 38.27 -26.93
CA TRP A 1147 -17.82 38.23 -28.31
C TRP A 1147 -18.87 37.99 -29.42
N ARG A 1148 -20.16 38.10 -29.13
CA ARG A 1148 -21.25 37.86 -30.11
C ARG A 1148 -21.69 39.07 -30.93
N ALA A 1149 -20.83 40.08 -31.09
CA ALA A 1149 -21.15 41.29 -31.86
C ALA A 1149 -19.92 41.94 -32.53
N TYR A 1150 -19.40 41.34 -33.60
CA TYR A 1150 -19.07 41.98 -34.90
C TYR A 1150 -18.48 40.93 -35.87
N LEU A 1151 -18.80 41.03 -37.16
CA LEU A 1151 -18.29 40.21 -38.29
C LEU A 1151 -18.55 38.70 -38.21
N GLY A 1152 -19.33 38.17 -39.17
CA GLY A 1152 -19.59 36.72 -39.31
C GLY A 1152 -19.07 36.14 -40.61
N LEU A 1153 -18.33 35.03 -40.51
CA LEU A 1153 -17.99 34.05 -41.57
C LEU A 1153 -17.40 32.80 -40.85
N PRO A 1154 -17.47 31.58 -41.42
CA PRO A 1154 -17.01 30.37 -40.74
C PRO A 1154 -15.48 30.19 -40.82
N ILE A 1155 -14.88 29.65 -39.75
CA ILE A 1155 -13.44 29.34 -39.67
C ILE A 1155 -13.27 27.85 -39.30
N GLY A 1156 -12.41 27.14 -40.03
CA GLY A 1156 -12.10 25.73 -39.77
C GLY A 1156 -10.97 25.53 -38.73
N GLY A 1157 -10.94 24.36 -38.09
CA GLY A 1157 -10.15 24.07 -36.87
C GLY A 1157 -8.61 24.11 -36.96
N GLY A 1158 -8.00 24.55 -38.07
CA GLY A 1158 -6.54 24.60 -38.22
C GLY A 1158 -5.83 25.60 -37.29
N MET A 1159 -6.55 26.57 -36.72
CA MET A 1159 -5.95 27.67 -35.97
C MET A 1159 -5.62 27.32 -34.49
N LEU A 1160 -6.31 26.34 -33.89
CA LEU A 1160 -6.10 25.96 -32.49
C LEU A 1160 -4.73 25.30 -32.26
N VAL A 1161 -4.26 24.48 -33.20
CA VAL A 1161 -2.94 23.82 -33.12
C VAL A 1161 -1.78 24.83 -33.15
N ALA A 1162 -1.92 25.90 -33.93
CA ALA A 1162 -0.94 26.99 -33.97
C ALA A 1162 -0.94 27.83 -32.68
N ILE A 1163 -2.11 28.07 -32.07
CA ILE A 1163 -2.22 28.81 -30.81
C ILE A 1163 -1.65 27.99 -29.65
N TRP A 1164 -1.97 26.70 -29.56
CA TRP A 1164 -1.46 25.79 -28.51
C TRP A 1164 0.07 25.66 -28.53
N THR A 1165 0.70 25.69 -29.71
CA THR A 1165 2.17 25.65 -29.84
C THR A 1165 2.85 27.00 -29.59
N PHE A 1166 2.17 28.13 -29.83
CA PHE A 1166 2.76 29.47 -29.63
C PHE A 1166 2.98 29.84 -28.16
N PHE A 1167 2.12 29.37 -27.25
CA PHE A 1167 2.19 29.71 -25.82
C PHE A 1167 3.28 28.96 -25.03
N ARG A 1168 3.97 27.97 -25.62
CA ARG A 1168 4.89 27.08 -24.87
C ARG A 1168 6.36 27.52 -24.84
N ASP A 1169 6.87 28.18 -25.88
CA ASP A 1169 8.17 28.90 -25.87
C ASP A 1169 8.24 29.95 -27.00
N PRO A 1170 8.20 31.27 -26.68
CA PRO A 1170 8.29 32.34 -27.69
C PRO A 1170 9.63 32.47 -28.43
N LYS A 1171 10.73 31.91 -27.91
CA LYS A 1171 12.09 32.10 -28.47
C LYS A 1171 12.50 31.03 -29.47
N TYR A 1172 12.01 29.79 -29.32
CA TYR A 1172 12.48 28.67 -30.16
C TYR A 1172 11.89 28.68 -31.59
N TYR A 1173 10.65 29.17 -31.75
CA TYR A 1173 9.91 29.02 -33.01
C TYR A 1173 10.51 29.82 -34.19
N TYR A 1174 11.03 31.03 -33.93
CA TYR A 1174 11.55 31.94 -34.97
C TYR A 1174 12.74 31.35 -35.75
N ARG A 1175 13.64 30.59 -35.09
CA ARG A 1175 14.76 29.93 -35.78
C ARG A 1175 14.29 28.75 -36.63
N ARG A 1176 13.32 27.96 -36.16
CA ARG A 1176 12.81 26.80 -36.92
C ARG A 1176 11.91 27.21 -38.09
N LEU A 1177 11.09 28.24 -37.96
CA LEU A 1177 10.26 28.72 -39.09
C LEU A 1177 11.14 29.24 -40.23
N LEU A 1178 12.20 30.00 -39.93
CA LEU A 1178 13.17 30.46 -40.93
C LEU A 1178 13.90 29.27 -41.59
N SER A 1179 14.30 28.27 -40.80
CA SER A 1179 14.93 27.04 -41.29
C SER A 1179 14.00 26.25 -42.22
N TYR A 1180 12.72 26.09 -41.88
CA TYR A 1180 11.75 25.40 -42.73
C TYR A 1180 11.45 26.16 -44.04
N ILE A 1181 11.32 27.49 -44.00
CA ILE A 1181 11.12 28.31 -45.20
C ILE A 1181 12.35 28.23 -46.12
N ILE A 1182 13.57 28.29 -45.56
CA ILE A 1182 14.81 28.13 -46.33
C ILE A 1182 14.93 26.71 -46.89
N SER A 1183 14.62 25.67 -46.11
CA SER A 1183 14.71 24.27 -46.54
C SER A 1183 13.70 23.92 -47.64
N PHE A 1184 12.46 24.41 -47.53
CA PHE A 1184 11.42 24.21 -48.55
C PHE A 1184 11.73 25.01 -49.82
N GLY A 1185 12.24 26.24 -49.68
CA GLY A 1185 12.74 27.04 -50.80
C GLY A 1185 13.91 26.35 -51.54
N LEU A 1186 14.87 25.79 -50.79
CA LEU A 1186 15.99 25.03 -51.36
C LEU A 1186 15.54 23.73 -52.03
N ALA A 1187 14.57 23.00 -51.48
CA ALA A 1187 14.03 21.80 -52.12
C ALA A 1187 13.33 22.10 -53.47
N VAL A 1188 12.63 23.23 -53.57
CA VAL A 1188 12.00 23.70 -54.82
C VAL A 1188 13.04 24.22 -55.82
N ILE A 1189 14.18 24.77 -55.36
CA ILE A 1189 15.28 25.22 -56.22
C ILE A 1189 16.16 24.04 -56.69
N ALA A 1190 16.31 22.99 -55.88
CA ALA A 1190 17.18 21.85 -56.16
C ALA A 1190 16.61 20.83 -57.18
N THR A 1191 15.32 20.93 -57.54
CA THR A 1191 14.59 19.97 -58.38
C THR A 1191 14.34 20.46 -59.81
N GLY A 1192 15.17 21.39 -60.30
CA GLY A 1192 14.95 22.05 -61.59
C GLY A 1192 15.25 21.19 -62.83
N VAL A 1193 14.27 21.16 -63.75
CA VAL A 1193 14.42 20.88 -65.21
C VAL A 1193 14.61 19.38 -65.56
N SER A 1194 14.00 18.78 -66.60
CA SER A 1194 13.15 19.27 -67.73
C SER A 1194 11.98 18.31 -68.05
N PHE A 1195 10.93 18.85 -68.67
CA PHE A 1195 10.03 18.11 -69.56
C PHE A 1195 10.57 18.12 -71.00
N ASP A 1196 10.48 16.99 -71.71
CA ASP A 1196 10.31 17.01 -73.18
C ASP A 1196 9.57 15.73 -73.64
N ALA A 1197 8.94 15.76 -74.82
CA ALA A 1197 7.84 14.85 -75.16
C ALA A 1197 8.13 13.87 -76.32
N TYR A 1198 7.36 12.78 -76.41
CA TYR A 1198 6.97 12.19 -77.71
C TYR A 1198 5.67 11.36 -77.65
N PHE A 1199 4.85 11.49 -78.69
CA PHE A 1199 3.57 10.77 -78.90
C PHE A 1199 3.74 9.42 -79.62
N ARG A 1200 2.79 8.49 -79.39
CA ARG A 1200 2.17 7.65 -80.46
C ARG A 1200 0.87 6.98 -80.01
N THR A 1201 0.07 6.52 -80.97
CA THR A 1201 -1.34 6.10 -80.82
C THR A 1201 -1.66 4.80 -81.56
N ASP A 1202 -2.90 4.31 -81.38
CA ASP A 1202 -3.60 3.25 -82.15
C ASP A 1202 -3.14 1.78 -81.98
N THR A 1203 -4.00 0.76 -82.17
CA THR A 1203 -5.46 0.72 -82.47
C THR A 1203 -6.11 -0.52 -81.85
N SER A 1204 -7.35 -0.41 -81.34
CA SER A 1204 -8.50 -1.30 -81.66
C SER A 1204 -9.67 -1.16 -80.68
N GLN A 1205 -10.86 -0.84 -81.20
CA GLN A 1205 -12.22 -1.07 -80.64
C GLN A 1205 -12.46 -0.78 -79.13
N GLY A 1206 -13.26 0.22 -78.72
CA GLY A 1206 -13.99 1.22 -79.48
C GLY A 1206 -15.11 1.87 -78.66
N GLY A 1207 -15.05 3.18 -78.44
CA GLY A 1207 -16.08 3.95 -77.72
C GLY A 1207 -15.52 5.24 -77.12
N ILE A 1208 -16.14 6.38 -77.42
CA ILE A 1208 -15.71 7.69 -76.91
C ILE A 1208 -16.93 8.40 -76.30
N ARG A 1209 -16.79 8.88 -75.05
CA ARG A 1209 -17.42 10.12 -74.59
C ARG A 1209 -16.63 10.72 -73.42
N TRP A 1210 -16.68 12.05 -73.34
CA TRP A 1210 -16.07 12.88 -72.31
C TRP A 1210 -17.15 13.40 -71.35
N ASP A 1211 -16.73 13.88 -70.17
CA ASP A 1211 -17.19 15.18 -69.69
C ASP A 1211 -16.09 15.92 -68.90
N GLY A 1212 -16.26 17.23 -68.70
CA GLY A 1212 -15.34 18.11 -67.94
C GLY A 1212 -15.71 18.26 -66.46
N SER A 1213 -15.07 19.15 -65.68
CA SER A 1213 -14.06 20.16 -66.03
C SER A 1213 -13.18 20.54 -64.82
N ILE A 1214 -12.05 21.20 -65.06
CA ILE A 1214 -11.05 21.58 -64.05
C ILE A 1214 -11.17 23.07 -63.70
N SER A 1215 -11.27 23.44 -62.42
CA SER A 1215 -10.83 24.75 -61.89
C SER A 1215 -10.93 24.83 -60.36
N PHE A 1216 -9.80 24.81 -59.63
CA PHE A 1216 -9.72 25.38 -58.27
C PHE A 1216 -8.30 25.77 -57.82
N GLY A 1217 -7.28 24.98 -58.17
CA GLY A 1217 -5.92 25.14 -57.61
C GLY A 1217 -5.20 26.47 -57.92
N PHE A 1218 -5.48 27.10 -59.06
CA PHE A 1218 -4.72 28.29 -59.50
C PHE A 1218 -5.00 29.57 -58.71
N TYR A 1219 -6.22 29.75 -58.17
CA TYR A 1219 -6.54 30.92 -57.34
C TYR A 1219 -5.89 30.86 -55.96
N PHE A 1220 -5.71 29.66 -55.40
CA PHE A 1220 -5.19 29.50 -54.04
C PHE A 1220 -3.71 29.91 -53.92
N VAL A 1221 -2.87 29.48 -54.87
CA VAL A 1221 -1.44 29.86 -54.92
C VAL A 1221 -1.28 31.37 -55.10
N TRP A 1222 -2.08 31.99 -55.97
CA TRP A 1222 -2.01 33.44 -56.23
C TRP A 1222 -2.43 34.27 -55.01
N ALA A 1223 -3.46 33.83 -54.28
CA ALA A 1223 -3.88 34.45 -53.02
C ALA A 1223 -2.78 34.37 -51.95
N ILE A 1224 -2.10 33.23 -51.81
CA ILE A 1224 -0.97 33.05 -50.87
C ILE A 1224 0.18 34.01 -51.22
N CYS A 1225 0.58 34.09 -52.50
CA CYS A 1225 1.65 35.00 -52.93
C CYS A 1225 1.33 36.47 -52.60
N ILE A 1226 0.10 36.94 -52.84
CA ILE A 1226 -0.32 38.31 -52.49
C ILE A 1226 -0.32 38.51 -50.98
N THR A 1227 -0.80 37.52 -50.21
CA THR A 1227 -0.86 37.61 -48.73
C THR A 1227 0.55 37.72 -48.13
N VAL A 1228 1.50 36.92 -48.61
CA VAL A 1228 2.90 36.97 -48.17
C VAL A 1228 3.54 38.31 -48.52
N PHE A 1229 3.25 38.88 -49.69
CA PHE A 1229 3.79 40.18 -50.08
C PHE A 1229 3.25 41.33 -49.22
N VAL A 1230 1.93 41.34 -48.96
CA VAL A 1230 1.28 42.35 -48.10
C VAL A 1230 1.76 42.25 -46.65
N VAL A 1231 1.94 41.02 -46.12
CA VAL A 1231 2.48 40.83 -44.76
C VAL A 1231 3.95 41.24 -44.66
N ALA A 1232 4.77 41.04 -45.69
CA ALA A 1232 6.16 41.51 -45.70
C ALA A 1232 6.29 43.05 -45.72
N ASP A 1233 5.43 43.74 -46.48
CA ASP A 1233 5.39 45.21 -46.56
C ASP A 1233 4.85 45.84 -45.25
N PHE A 1234 3.89 45.17 -44.61
CA PHE A 1234 3.33 45.56 -43.31
C PHE A 1234 4.31 45.35 -42.14
N LEU A 1235 5.09 44.26 -42.15
CA LEU A 1235 6.06 43.95 -41.08
C LEU A 1235 7.38 44.73 -41.17
N THR A 1236 7.66 45.40 -42.28
CA THR A 1236 8.86 46.24 -42.44
C THR A 1236 8.62 47.71 -42.09
N ASN A 1237 7.36 48.16 -42.01
CA ASN A 1237 6.98 49.54 -41.68
C ASN A 1237 6.13 49.63 -40.42
N ASN A 1238 6.72 49.37 -39.24
CA ASN A 1238 6.49 50.19 -38.04
C ASN A 1238 7.43 49.80 -36.88
N ARG A 1239 8.49 50.59 -36.69
CA ARG A 1239 9.16 50.78 -35.40
C ARG A 1239 9.46 52.27 -35.19
N GLN A 1240 8.44 53.01 -34.80
CA GLN A 1240 8.61 54.25 -34.05
C GLN A 1240 7.44 54.40 -33.07
N ASP A 1241 7.82 54.67 -31.81
CA ASP A 1241 7.02 54.95 -30.61
C ASP A 1241 6.10 53.84 -30.04
N SER A 1242 6.03 53.88 -28.69
CA SER A 1242 5.44 52.93 -27.71
C SER A 1242 5.77 51.44 -27.90
#